data_AF-A0A7W9M0V6-F1
#
_entry.id   AF-A0A7W9M0V6-F1
#
_cell.length_a   1.000
_cell.length_b   1.000
_cell.length_c   1.000
_cell.angle_alpha   90.00
_cell.angle_beta   90.00
_cell.angle_gamma   90.00
#
_symmetry.space_group_name_H-M   'P 1'
#
loop_
_entity.id
_entity.type
_entity.pdbx_description
1 polymer ?
#
loop_
_entity_poly.entity_id
_entity_poly.type
_entity_poly.pdbx_seq_one_letter_code
_entity_poly.pdbx_strand_id
1 'polypeptide(L)'
;MLKFAGDLRRLRRSAGSPSYRELGSWANYSAAALSEATAGRRLPSLSLTRAFVRACGGDVGDWTARWRHLAVEPEPADDEPPYVGLRSYQVADAERFFGREAILASLLELVAERPFVGVFGASGSGKSSLLRAGLVAAGGRTAVVVAPGADPVTEVAVRVAALLDRSAVDVRAELAADPAVLRGLLRAAGDDVLLVVDQFEEVFTLCAAPDRSWLVEAITHATSATTRVVIGVRADFYEHCGQHPALVAALHRAQLMVGPMTADELRRIVTEPAAQRGATVEAALLARLVADVAGQPGALPLVSHALVETWQRRRGMTLSLSGYTDAGGVTHALARSADELYEALPDGLRTAARRLFLRLSAPGDGTQDTGRRVRRAEVDTPAALLDRLSAARLIILDQDSVELAHEALLSAWPRLAGWLDEDRDALRAHRRLTEAADTWLAHDRDPDTLYRGARLEQARQLLDRLNAREREFVDASVAAERAHDADRRRALRRLRRLVACLVVLVLVSAGTAVLAVTSQREATRLRNHALSQRAADKAAELLHTNPLDAAVLALAGYRVAPTTEAHDALILADAAIGANANRDNDLGHLIRPPGDRVAITLEADAAQLWARDGSGWRRAGRLKPINFPYLVSADENRVVTRQSSGGDIMWDVTDLDAPRPVPLPPLPLVHSLDTHGDVLTAVVDGEAVVWRSGIETRLPGTGVEAAMPLPDGTGAVIVRRHDGDRRDVEVWTLDGTPHRTAVLMNADAPLEPTIGPAGHVAVVNHTTSRLVVLDVTAPATPLIDVILGPEQRLVTFSADGHAIAATGRDRVSLWDLSRGRALLSLQAQGINFTLTRYHPDSGELHAITAPTDTVWRMDTNFDQVLRRACTRPLTVDWPTHFPDITPPRLCP
;
A
#
# COMPACT_ATOMS: atom_id res chain seq x y z
N MET A 1 -7.91 33.25 79.60
CA MET A 1 -6.68 34.00 79.97
C MET A 1 -6.12 33.74 81.37
N LEU A 2 -6.88 33.90 82.48
CA LEU A 2 -6.35 33.75 83.86
C LEU A 2 -5.68 32.38 84.14
N LYS A 3 -6.24 31.30 83.59
CA LYS A 3 -5.69 29.94 83.68
C LYS A 3 -4.29 29.83 83.07
N PHE A 4 -4.08 30.43 81.89
CA PHE A 4 -2.81 30.45 81.16
C PHE A 4 -1.71 31.21 81.90
N ALA A 5 -2.03 32.37 82.46
CA ALA A 5 -1.09 33.12 83.30
C ALA A 5 -0.79 32.39 84.62
N GLY A 6 -1.76 31.64 85.17
CA GLY A 6 -1.54 30.73 86.29
C GLY A 6 -0.60 29.57 85.93
N ASP A 7 -0.72 29.01 84.73
CA ASP A 7 0.17 27.98 84.22
C ASP A 7 1.59 28.51 84.01
N LEU A 8 1.78 29.72 83.46
CA LEU A 8 3.13 30.31 83.30
C LEU A 8 3.82 30.51 84.66
N ARG A 9 3.07 30.87 85.71
CA ARG A 9 3.58 30.93 87.09
C ARG A 9 3.92 29.55 87.64
N ARG A 10 3.19 28.49 87.25
CA ARG A 10 3.55 27.10 87.59
C ARG A 10 4.84 26.68 86.89
N LEU A 11 4.98 26.97 85.59
CA LEU A 11 6.18 26.66 84.82
C LEU A 11 7.43 27.35 85.38
N ARG A 12 7.31 28.62 85.77
CA ARG A 12 8.38 29.36 86.45
C ARG A 12 8.74 28.72 87.80
N ARG A 13 7.76 28.21 88.55
CA ARG A 13 8.02 27.51 89.81
C ARG A 13 8.74 26.16 89.61
N SER A 14 8.34 25.38 88.60
CA SER A 14 9.02 24.12 88.27
C SER A 14 10.45 24.33 87.76
N ALA A 15 10.76 25.52 87.23
CA ALA A 15 12.11 25.92 86.81
C ALA A 15 12.99 26.48 87.94
N GLY A 16 12.59 26.33 89.22
CA GLY A 16 13.37 26.84 90.37
C GLY A 16 13.02 28.27 90.79
N SER A 17 11.92 28.84 90.30
CA SER A 17 11.44 30.20 90.63
C SER A 17 12.46 31.34 90.38
N PRO A 18 13.17 31.37 89.24
CA PRO A 18 14.11 32.45 88.92
C PRO A 18 13.42 33.82 88.97
N SER A 19 14.09 34.86 89.44
CA SER A 19 13.56 36.23 89.43
C SER A 19 13.26 36.70 88.00
N TYR A 20 12.34 37.66 87.83
CA TYR A 20 12.05 38.20 86.49
C TYR A 20 13.27 38.90 85.86
N ARG A 21 14.25 39.31 86.67
CA ARG A 21 15.51 39.90 86.20
C ARG A 21 16.44 38.82 85.61
N GLU A 22 16.53 37.67 86.27
CA GLU A 22 17.29 36.51 85.77
C GLU A 22 16.64 35.93 84.51
N LEU A 23 15.30 35.74 84.51
CA LEU A 23 14.57 35.34 83.31
C LEU A 23 14.73 36.33 82.16
N GLY A 24 14.82 37.63 82.45
CA GLY A 24 15.07 38.67 81.46
C GLY A 24 16.41 38.48 80.75
N SER A 25 17.44 38.07 81.49
CA SER A 25 18.77 37.78 80.92
C SER A 25 18.78 36.54 80.01
N TRP A 26 17.93 35.54 80.27
CA TRP A 26 17.84 34.32 79.47
C TRP A 26 16.88 34.43 78.28
N ALA A 27 15.80 35.20 78.44
CA ALA A 27 14.75 35.37 77.43
C ALA A 27 14.99 36.57 76.51
N ASN A 28 15.92 37.46 76.85
CA ASN A 28 16.19 38.74 76.19
C ASN A 28 14.96 39.68 76.17
N TYR A 29 14.26 39.77 77.31
CA TYR A 29 13.10 40.65 77.54
C TYR A 29 13.22 41.39 78.87
N SER A 30 12.56 42.53 79.01
CA SER A 30 12.57 43.29 80.27
C SER A 30 11.82 42.54 81.39
N ALA A 31 12.29 42.70 82.63
CA ALA A 31 11.64 42.09 83.80
C ALA A 31 10.18 42.54 83.96
N ALA A 32 9.85 43.77 83.52
CA ALA A 32 8.49 44.29 83.51
C ALA A 32 7.58 43.51 82.54
N ALA A 33 8.04 43.25 81.31
CA ALA A 33 7.29 42.49 80.31
C ALA A 33 7.04 41.04 80.76
N LEU A 34 8.04 40.39 81.37
CA LEU A 34 7.92 39.02 81.89
C LEU A 34 7.00 38.93 83.11
N SER A 35 7.03 39.93 84.00
CA SER A 35 6.10 40.04 85.12
C SER A 35 4.66 40.19 84.62
N GLU A 36 4.46 41.08 83.64
CA GLU A 36 3.16 41.35 83.06
C GLU A 36 2.57 40.14 82.32
N ALA A 37 3.40 39.35 81.62
CA ALA A 37 3.00 38.11 80.96
C ALA A 37 2.38 37.07 81.92
N THR A 38 2.74 37.14 83.20
CA THR A 38 2.24 36.22 84.24
C THR A 38 1.13 36.81 85.12
N ALA A 39 0.78 38.09 84.93
CA ALA A 39 -0.21 38.80 85.73
C ALA A 39 -1.66 38.46 85.36
N GLY A 40 -1.88 37.88 84.16
CA GLY A 40 -3.20 37.45 83.71
C GLY A 40 -4.16 38.56 83.30
N ARG A 41 -3.68 39.81 83.18
CA ARG A 41 -4.47 40.98 82.73
C ARG A 41 -4.63 41.05 81.21
N ARG A 42 -3.64 40.58 80.45
CA ARG A 42 -3.64 40.48 78.98
C ARG A 42 -2.92 39.22 78.52
N LEU A 43 -3.28 38.69 77.35
CA LEU A 43 -2.55 37.56 76.77
C LEU A 43 -1.17 38.08 76.29
N PRO A 44 -0.04 37.54 76.77
CA PRO A 44 1.29 37.97 76.32
C PRO A 44 1.49 37.64 74.83
N SER A 45 2.39 38.35 74.13
CA SER A 45 2.70 38.03 72.74
C SER A 45 3.24 36.60 72.60
N LEU A 46 3.04 35.97 71.44
CA LEU A 46 3.54 34.62 71.21
C LEU A 46 5.07 34.56 71.34
N SER A 47 5.78 35.58 70.86
CA SER A 47 7.23 35.70 70.99
C SER A 47 7.70 35.76 72.44
N LEU A 48 7.01 36.56 73.28
CA LEU A 48 7.30 36.65 74.72
C LEU A 48 6.96 35.33 75.43
N THR A 49 5.88 34.67 75.06
CA THR A 49 5.47 33.36 75.60
C THR A 49 6.50 32.29 75.27
N ARG A 50 6.95 32.19 74.02
CA ARG A 50 7.98 31.22 73.58
C ARG A 50 9.31 31.46 74.29
N ALA A 51 9.72 32.72 74.45
CA ALA A 51 10.94 33.08 75.15
C ALA A 51 10.86 32.78 76.65
N PHE A 52 9.72 33.09 77.29
CA PHE A 52 9.45 32.77 78.70
C PHE A 52 9.47 31.26 78.94
N VAL A 53 8.78 30.49 78.10
CA VAL A 53 8.69 29.02 78.20
C VAL A 53 10.06 28.38 77.98
N ARG A 54 10.82 28.84 76.97
CA ARG A 54 12.18 28.38 76.72
C ARG A 54 13.12 28.68 77.88
N ALA A 55 13.07 29.89 78.44
CA ALA A 55 13.87 30.27 79.60
C ALA A 55 13.51 29.50 80.89
N CYS A 56 12.29 28.97 80.97
CA CYS A 56 11.85 28.10 82.06
C CYS A 56 11.99 26.59 81.74
N GLY A 57 12.61 26.21 80.62
CA GLY A 57 12.80 24.81 80.22
C GLY A 57 11.52 24.05 79.85
N GLY A 58 10.44 24.75 79.50
CA GLY A 58 9.18 24.14 79.07
C GLY A 58 9.13 23.82 77.57
N ASP A 59 8.20 22.95 77.18
CA ASP A 59 7.99 22.59 75.78
C ASP A 59 7.37 23.77 74.99
N VAL A 60 8.16 24.37 74.11
CA VAL A 60 7.73 25.53 73.31
C VAL A 60 6.60 25.17 72.35
N GLY A 61 6.51 23.93 71.86
CA GLY A 61 5.48 23.45 70.94
C GLY A 61 4.11 23.38 71.61
N ASP A 62 4.02 22.70 72.75
CA ASP A 62 2.79 22.56 73.54
C ASP A 62 2.24 23.92 74.00
N TRP A 63 3.13 24.80 74.45
CA TRP A 63 2.75 26.13 74.91
C TRP A 63 2.34 27.06 73.77
N THR A 64 2.91 26.89 72.57
CA THR A 64 2.48 27.58 71.36
C THR A 64 1.07 27.13 70.95
N ALA A 65 0.77 25.84 71.02
CA ALA A 65 -0.55 25.30 70.73
C ALA A 65 -1.62 25.83 71.72
N ARG A 66 -1.31 25.83 73.03
CA ARG A 66 -2.19 26.39 74.07
C ARG A 66 -2.42 27.90 73.90
N TRP A 67 -1.39 28.65 73.52
CA TRP A 67 -1.50 30.07 73.24
C TRP A 67 -2.44 30.33 72.04
N ARG A 68 -2.27 29.57 70.95
CA ARG A 68 -3.14 29.65 69.76
C ARG A 68 -4.59 29.33 70.09
N HIS A 69 -4.83 28.30 70.90
CA HIS A 69 -6.19 27.93 71.34
C HIS A 69 -6.84 29.03 72.21
N LEU A 70 -6.07 29.84 72.93
CA LEU A 70 -6.59 30.94 73.76
C LEU A 70 -6.70 32.27 73.02
N ALA A 71 -5.99 32.43 71.90
CA ALA A 71 -6.08 33.59 71.03
C ALA A 71 -7.35 33.56 70.14
N VAL A 72 -8.00 32.40 70.04
CA VAL A 72 -9.31 32.24 69.40
C VAL A 72 -10.39 32.41 70.48
N GLU A 73 -10.92 33.62 70.63
CA GLU A 73 -12.26 33.81 71.21
C GLU A 73 -13.32 33.48 70.14
N PRO A 74 -14.51 32.98 70.53
CA PRO A 74 -15.57 32.64 69.59
C PRO A 74 -16.19 33.93 68.99
N GLU A 75 -16.40 33.93 67.67
CA GLU A 75 -16.97 35.06 66.95
C GLU A 75 -18.43 35.33 67.36
N PRO A 76 -18.83 36.61 67.55
CA PRO A 76 -20.23 36.97 67.59
C PRO A 76 -20.87 36.77 66.20
N ALA A 77 -22.11 36.29 66.18
CA ALA A 77 -22.85 35.89 64.99
C ALA A 77 -23.21 37.03 64.00
N ASP A 78 -22.66 38.24 64.16
CA ASP A 78 -22.94 39.43 63.33
C ASP A 78 -21.64 40.14 62.89
N ASP A 79 -20.58 39.36 62.65
CA ASP A 79 -19.25 39.85 62.24
C ASP A 79 -19.08 40.00 60.72
N GLU A 80 -20.08 40.56 60.04
CA GLU A 80 -20.00 40.77 58.59
C GLU A 80 -19.00 41.91 58.27
N PRO A 81 -17.97 41.68 57.43
CA PRO A 81 -17.01 42.72 57.08
C PRO A 81 -17.72 43.91 56.39
N PRO A 82 -17.25 45.15 56.61
CA PRO A 82 -17.82 46.34 55.95
C PRO A 82 -17.52 46.41 54.44
N TYR A 83 -16.78 45.43 53.90
CA TYR A 83 -16.39 45.33 52.50
C TYR A 83 -16.90 44.02 51.89
N VAL A 84 -17.23 44.03 50.60
CA VAL A 84 -17.86 42.90 49.90
C VAL A 84 -16.87 41.87 49.31
N GLY A 85 -15.57 42.16 49.35
CA GLY A 85 -14.51 41.30 48.83
C GLY A 85 -14.39 41.38 47.31
N LEU A 86 -14.25 40.23 46.64
CA LEU A 86 -14.06 40.19 45.18
C LEU A 86 -15.32 40.55 44.39
N ARG A 87 -16.50 40.46 45.01
CA ARG A 87 -17.79 40.70 44.37
C ARG A 87 -17.93 42.17 43.98
N SER A 88 -18.66 42.46 42.91
CA SER A 88 -19.11 43.84 42.66
C SER A 88 -20.16 44.26 43.69
N TYR A 89 -20.15 45.53 44.09
CA TYR A 89 -21.19 46.08 44.96
C TYR A 89 -22.52 46.06 44.20
N GLN A 90 -23.54 45.46 44.80
CA GLN A 90 -24.89 45.39 44.25
C GLN A 90 -25.73 46.58 44.74
N VAL A 91 -26.95 46.69 44.23
CA VAL A 91 -27.91 47.73 44.65
C VAL A 91 -28.13 47.73 46.17
N ALA A 92 -28.16 46.54 46.79
CA ALA A 92 -28.30 46.39 48.24
C ALA A 92 -27.08 46.87 49.05
N ASP A 93 -25.92 47.02 48.41
CA ASP A 93 -24.67 47.45 49.06
C ASP A 93 -24.44 48.97 48.93
N ALA A 94 -25.43 49.73 48.45
CA ALA A 94 -25.30 51.17 48.18
C ALA A 94 -24.82 51.97 49.40
N GLU A 95 -25.26 51.59 50.61
CA GLU A 95 -24.82 52.24 51.86
C GLU A 95 -23.34 52.04 52.16
N ARG A 96 -22.70 51.03 51.57
CA ARG A 96 -21.28 50.70 51.70
C ARG A 96 -20.44 51.24 50.53
N PHE A 97 -21.06 51.87 49.53
CA PHE A 97 -20.40 52.32 48.30
C PHE A 97 -19.98 53.80 48.38
N PHE A 98 -18.69 54.02 48.63
CA PHE A 98 -18.10 55.35 48.85
C PHE A 98 -16.99 55.69 47.87
N GLY A 99 -16.60 56.96 47.83
CA GLY A 99 -15.43 57.47 47.12
C GLY A 99 -15.61 57.60 45.61
N ARG A 100 -16.82 57.38 45.07
CA ARG A 100 -17.14 57.50 43.63
C ARG A 100 -18.27 58.49 43.34
N GLU A 101 -18.54 59.41 44.27
CA GLU A 101 -19.67 60.35 44.18
C GLU A 101 -19.51 61.31 42.99
N ALA A 102 -18.29 61.79 42.73
CA ALA A 102 -18.02 62.73 41.65
C ALA A 102 -18.30 62.11 40.26
N ILE A 103 -17.77 60.91 40.00
CA ILE A 103 -18.01 60.21 38.73
C ILE A 103 -19.46 59.73 38.60
N LEU A 104 -20.10 59.35 39.72
CA LEU A 104 -21.52 59.01 39.75
C LEU A 104 -22.38 60.22 39.38
N ALA A 105 -22.07 61.41 39.90
CA ALA A 105 -22.78 62.63 39.53
C ALA A 105 -22.66 62.91 38.01
N SER A 106 -21.46 62.81 37.45
CA SER A 106 -21.27 62.95 35.99
C SER A 106 -22.02 61.89 35.19
N LEU A 107 -22.10 60.64 35.68
CA LEU A 107 -22.87 59.58 35.04
C LEU A 107 -24.37 59.89 35.06
N LEU A 108 -24.89 60.34 36.20
CA LEU A 108 -26.31 60.69 36.36
C LEU A 108 -26.70 61.86 35.44
N GLU A 109 -25.86 62.89 35.36
CA GLU A 109 -26.03 64.01 34.41
C GLU A 109 -26.05 63.52 32.96
N LEU A 110 -25.09 62.66 32.59
CA LEU A 110 -24.99 62.15 31.23
C LEU A 110 -26.19 61.27 30.83
N VAL A 111 -26.69 60.43 31.75
CA VAL A 111 -27.89 59.59 31.55
C VAL A 111 -29.17 60.42 31.53
N ALA A 112 -29.18 61.60 32.18
CA ALA A 112 -30.30 62.53 32.07
C ALA A 112 -30.34 63.22 30.70
N GLU A 113 -29.18 63.57 30.14
CA GLU A 113 -29.06 64.27 28.84
C GLU A 113 -29.12 63.35 27.62
N ARG A 114 -28.67 62.10 27.75
CA ARG A 114 -28.49 61.18 26.62
C ARG A 114 -29.32 59.90 26.81
N PRO A 115 -30.05 59.45 25.78
CA PRO A 115 -30.86 58.23 25.87
C PRO A 115 -30.01 56.95 25.81
N PHE A 116 -28.78 57.03 25.33
CA PHE A 116 -27.82 55.93 25.29
C PHE A 116 -26.49 56.40 25.86
N VAL A 117 -25.88 55.67 26.79
CA VAL A 117 -24.60 56.02 27.41
C VAL A 117 -23.68 54.80 27.47
N GLY A 118 -22.41 54.97 27.11
CA GLY A 118 -21.36 53.97 27.31
C GLY A 118 -20.44 54.33 28.47
N VAL A 119 -20.27 53.40 29.41
CA VAL A 119 -19.33 53.52 30.53
C VAL A 119 -18.13 52.62 30.27
N PHE A 120 -16.98 53.22 30.02
CA PHE A 120 -15.74 52.55 29.62
C PHE A 120 -14.72 52.57 30.75
N GLY A 121 -13.85 51.56 30.82
CA GLY A 121 -12.75 51.55 31.78
C GLY A 121 -12.08 50.18 31.90
N ALA A 122 -10.89 50.12 32.51
CA ALA A 122 -10.15 48.88 32.70
C ALA A 122 -10.95 47.83 33.51
N SER A 123 -10.62 46.54 33.36
CA SER A 123 -11.17 45.50 34.25
C SER A 123 -10.81 45.84 35.70
N GLY A 124 -11.73 45.61 36.64
CA GLY A 124 -11.54 45.96 38.06
C GLY A 124 -11.51 47.47 38.41
N SER A 125 -11.83 48.38 37.48
CA SER A 125 -11.92 49.83 37.81
C SER A 125 -13.18 50.22 38.61
N GLY A 126 -14.08 49.26 38.87
CA GLY A 126 -15.32 49.46 39.61
C GLY A 126 -16.54 49.82 38.76
N LYS A 127 -16.51 49.57 37.44
CA LYS A 127 -17.63 49.87 36.51
C LYS A 127 -18.95 49.24 36.95
N SER A 128 -18.96 47.92 37.16
CA SER A 128 -20.17 47.20 37.55
C SER A 128 -20.70 47.67 38.92
N SER A 129 -19.81 47.97 39.87
CA SER A 129 -20.20 48.59 41.15
C SER A 129 -20.80 49.99 40.96
N LEU A 130 -20.21 50.82 40.10
CA LEU A 130 -20.74 52.16 39.76
C LEU A 130 -22.10 52.08 39.09
N LEU A 131 -22.31 51.12 38.18
CA LEU A 131 -23.59 50.91 37.50
C LEU A 131 -24.67 50.40 38.47
N ARG A 132 -24.34 49.48 39.37
CA ARG A 132 -25.32 48.83 40.26
C ARG A 132 -25.52 49.58 41.56
N ALA A 133 -24.50 49.66 42.41
CA ALA A 133 -24.56 50.32 43.71
C ALA A 133 -24.55 51.86 43.63
N GLY A 134 -24.17 52.43 42.48
CA GLY A 134 -24.25 53.85 42.21
C GLY A 134 -25.50 54.22 41.40
N LEU A 135 -25.47 53.98 40.09
CA LEU A 135 -26.48 54.46 39.13
C LEU A 135 -27.87 53.84 39.38
N VAL A 136 -27.97 52.52 39.52
CA VAL A 136 -29.26 51.85 39.78
C VAL A 136 -29.76 52.16 41.20
N ALA A 137 -28.88 52.17 42.20
CA ALA A 137 -29.25 52.44 43.59
C ALA A 137 -29.61 53.90 43.89
N ALA A 138 -29.12 54.87 43.09
CA ALA A 138 -29.50 56.28 43.19
C ALA A 138 -31.03 56.49 43.03
N GLY A 139 -31.74 55.49 42.50
CA GLY A 139 -33.19 55.42 42.47
C GLY A 139 -33.84 56.35 41.44
N GLY A 140 -35.18 56.33 41.41
CA GLY A 140 -36.00 57.22 40.57
C GLY A 140 -36.38 56.67 39.19
N ARG A 141 -35.95 55.46 38.82
CA ARG A 141 -36.31 54.78 37.56
C ARG A 141 -36.51 53.29 37.80
N THR A 142 -37.34 52.64 36.98
CA THR A 142 -37.42 51.18 36.93
C THR A 142 -36.19 50.65 36.19
N ALA A 143 -35.30 49.95 36.89
CA ALA A 143 -34.04 49.48 36.30
C ALA A 143 -34.07 47.99 35.94
N VAL A 144 -33.55 47.65 34.76
CA VAL A 144 -33.30 46.28 34.30
C VAL A 144 -31.81 46.13 34.09
N VAL A 145 -31.17 45.20 34.80
CA VAL A 145 -29.74 44.90 34.62
C VAL A 145 -29.59 43.55 33.92
N VAL A 146 -28.87 43.56 32.80
CA VAL A 146 -28.62 42.37 31.97
C VAL A 146 -27.10 42.21 31.78
N ALA A 147 -26.62 40.98 31.86
CA ALA A 147 -25.32 40.58 31.33
C ALA A 147 -25.59 39.72 30.08
N PRO A 148 -24.97 40.00 28.92
CA PRO A 148 -25.31 39.35 27.65
C PRO A 148 -25.19 37.82 27.61
N GLY A 149 -24.16 37.24 28.24
CA GLY A 149 -23.92 35.80 28.18
C GLY A 149 -23.68 35.26 26.76
N ALA A 150 -23.95 33.97 26.57
CA ALA A 150 -23.84 33.30 25.26
C ALA A 150 -25.13 33.37 24.42
N ASP A 151 -26.30 33.50 25.08
CA ASP A 151 -27.62 33.68 24.45
C ASP A 151 -28.24 34.99 24.98
N PRO A 152 -27.92 36.14 24.36
CA PRO A 152 -28.38 37.44 24.83
C PRO A 152 -29.88 37.64 24.68
N VAL A 153 -30.54 36.91 23.76
CA VAL A 153 -31.99 36.98 23.58
C VAL A 153 -32.68 36.43 24.82
N THR A 154 -32.23 35.27 25.30
CA THR A 154 -32.77 34.65 26.51
C THR A 154 -32.50 35.49 27.75
N GLU A 155 -31.28 36.02 27.92
CA GLU A 155 -30.92 36.85 29.09
C GLU A 155 -31.78 38.13 29.19
N VAL A 156 -31.99 38.82 28.06
CA VAL A 156 -32.89 39.98 28.01
C VAL A 156 -34.33 39.54 28.29
N ALA A 157 -34.81 38.45 27.67
CA ALA A 157 -36.16 37.96 27.84
C ALA A 157 -36.50 37.63 29.30
N VAL A 158 -35.61 36.93 30.02
CA VAL A 158 -35.82 36.56 31.42
C VAL A 158 -35.97 37.80 32.31
N ARG A 159 -35.10 38.80 32.14
CA ARG A 159 -35.12 40.01 32.97
C ARG A 159 -36.31 40.92 32.68
N VAL A 160 -36.67 41.06 31.40
CA VAL A 160 -37.84 41.85 30.98
C VAL A 160 -39.14 41.15 31.36
N ALA A 161 -39.23 39.83 31.19
CA ALA A 161 -40.40 39.05 31.56
C ALA A 161 -40.68 39.10 33.07
N ALA A 162 -39.63 39.02 33.90
CA ALA A 162 -39.75 39.17 35.35
C ALA A 162 -40.30 40.54 35.76
N LEU A 163 -39.99 41.59 34.99
CA LEU A 163 -40.49 42.94 35.26
C LEU A 163 -41.96 43.12 34.84
N LEU A 164 -42.39 42.41 33.79
CA LEU A 164 -43.75 42.47 33.24
C LEU A 164 -44.70 41.40 33.81
N ASP A 165 -44.22 40.53 34.69
CA ASP A 165 -44.92 39.31 35.17
C ASP A 165 -45.43 38.43 34.01
N ARG A 166 -44.57 38.24 32.99
CA ARG A 166 -44.86 37.43 31.79
C ARG A 166 -44.03 36.15 31.75
N SER A 167 -44.43 35.21 30.91
CA SER A 167 -43.61 34.04 30.56
C SER A 167 -42.34 34.46 29.81
N ALA A 168 -41.16 34.06 30.32
CA ALA A 168 -39.88 34.30 29.66
C ALA A 168 -39.80 33.63 28.27
N VAL A 169 -40.50 32.51 28.06
CA VAL A 169 -40.53 31.79 26.78
C VAL A 169 -41.26 32.62 25.70
N ASP A 170 -42.37 33.25 26.06
CA ASP A 170 -43.18 34.04 25.12
C ASP A 170 -42.44 35.34 24.76
N VAL A 171 -41.88 36.01 25.76
CA VAL A 171 -41.06 37.22 25.55
C VAL A 171 -39.84 36.91 24.70
N ARG A 172 -39.19 35.76 24.91
CA ARG A 172 -38.06 35.32 24.08
C ARG A 172 -38.48 35.09 22.62
N ALA A 173 -39.64 34.46 22.38
CA ALA A 173 -40.14 34.22 21.02
C ALA A 173 -40.44 35.54 20.28
N GLU A 174 -41.04 36.52 20.96
CA GLU A 174 -41.27 37.87 20.41
C GLU A 174 -39.95 38.58 20.07
N LEU A 175 -38.99 38.56 21.00
CA LEU A 175 -37.67 39.18 20.84
C LEU A 175 -36.83 38.52 19.74
N ALA A 176 -36.89 37.20 19.61
CA ALA A 176 -36.19 36.45 18.56
C ALA A 176 -36.76 36.74 17.15
N ALA A 177 -38.05 37.05 17.05
CA ALA A 177 -38.69 37.40 15.78
C ALA A 177 -38.36 38.83 15.34
N ASP A 178 -38.31 39.78 16.28
CA ASP A 178 -37.98 41.19 16.00
C ASP A 178 -37.27 41.86 17.20
N PRO A 179 -35.98 42.26 17.05
CA PRO A 179 -35.23 42.98 18.08
C PRO A 179 -35.90 44.29 18.53
N ALA A 180 -36.67 44.96 17.64
CA ALA A 180 -37.31 46.23 17.93
C ALA A 180 -38.44 46.13 18.97
N VAL A 181 -38.97 44.92 19.20
CA VAL A 181 -40.02 44.66 20.21
C VAL A 181 -39.56 45.01 21.62
N LEU A 182 -38.24 44.94 21.90
CA LEU A 182 -37.67 45.31 23.19
C LEU A 182 -38.11 46.71 23.64
N ARG A 183 -38.19 47.67 22.71
CA ARG A 183 -38.67 49.03 23.00
C ARG A 183 -40.09 49.04 23.54
N GLY A 184 -40.99 48.27 22.93
CA GLY A 184 -42.39 48.16 23.36
C GLY A 184 -42.51 47.52 24.74
N LEU A 185 -41.75 46.45 24.98
CA LEU A 185 -41.73 45.74 26.26
C LEU A 185 -41.21 46.62 27.41
N LEU A 186 -40.13 47.37 27.19
CA LEU A 186 -39.61 48.29 28.20
C LEU A 186 -40.57 49.45 28.48
N ARG A 187 -41.28 49.97 27.47
CA ARG A 187 -42.31 51.01 27.70
C ARG A 187 -43.51 50.46 28.46
N ALA A 188 -43.88 49.19 28.27
CA ALA A 188 -44.94 48.56 29.05
C ALA A 188 -44.53 48.36 30.52
N ALA A 189 -43.23 48.31 30.82
CA ALA A 189 -42.71 48.10 32.15
C ALA A 189 -42.66 49.37 33.03
N GLY A 190 -42.82 50.55 32.43
CA GLY A 190 -42.91 51.82 33.17
C GLY A 190 -42.66 53.06 32.33
N ASP A 191 -43.00 54.22 32.91
CA ASP A 191 -42.83 55.55 32.29
C ASP A 191 -41.41 56.11 32.39
N ASP A 192 -40.51 55.46 33.14
CA ASP A 192 -39.09 55.79 33.16
C ASP A 192 -38.24 54.55 33.45
N VAL A 193 -37.70 53.95 32.38
CA VAL A 193 -36.97 52.68 32.43
C VAL A 193 -35.49 52.88 32.10
N LEU A 194 -34.63 52.28 32.92
CA LEU A 194 -33.19 52.24 32.73
C LEU A 194 -32.75 50.81 32.42
N LEU A 195 -32.36 50.54 31.18
CA LEU A 195 -31.72 49.28 30.79
C LEU A 195 -30.21 49.41 30.96
N VAL A 196 -29.64 48.67 31.90
CA VAL A 196 -28.20 48.55 32.08
C VAL A 196 -27.73 47.23 31.49
N VAL A 197 -26.89 47.29 30.46
CA VAL A 197 -26.19 46.12 29.92
C VAL A 197 -24.76 46.14 30.46
N ASP A 198 -24.53 45.46 31.57
CA ASP A 198 -23.23 45.34 32.22
C ASP A 198 -22.43 44.20 31.58
N GLN A 199 -21.10 44.25 31.64
CA GLN A 199 -20.21 43.29 30.96
C GLN A 199 -20.48 43.16 29.45
N PHE A 200 -20.69 44.27 28.75
CA PHE A 200 -21.03 44.29 27.33
C PHE A 200 -19.93 43.65 26.44
N GLU A 201 -18.70 43.56 26.92
CA GLU A 201 -17.63 42.80 26.24
C GLU A 201 -17.99 41.33 25.94
N GLU A 202 -18.91 40.72 26.70
CA GLU A 202 -19.37 39.34 26.48
C GLU A 202 -20.00 39.15 25.09
N VAL A 203 -20.54 40.21 24.50
CA VAL A 203 -21.08 40.22 23.14
C VAL A 203 -19.99 39.90 22.09
N PHE A 204 -18.74 40.26 22.39
CA PHE A 204 -17.62 40.04 21.49
C PHE A 204 -16.91 38.71 21.78
N THR A 205 -16.98 38.18 23.00
CA THR A 205 -16.22 36.99 23.44
C THR A 205 -17.04 35.71 23.59
N LEU A 206 -18.35 35.83 23.83
CA LEU A 206 -19.27 34.71 24.10
C LEU A 206 -20.34 34.54 23.01
N CYS A 207 -20.86 35.64 22.46
CA CYS A 207 -21.97 35.60 21.50
C CYS A 207 -21.51 35.23 20.07
N ALA A 208 -22.32 34.40 19.42
CA ALA A 208 -22.22 34.16 17.98
C ALA A 208 -22.52 35.45 17.18
N ALA A 209 -22.05 35.51 15.93
CA ALA A 209 -22.26 36.67 15.06
C ALA A 209 -23.74 37.13 14.91
N PRO A 210 -24.73 36.25 14.69
CA PRO A 210 -26.13 36.67 14.58
C PRO A 210 -26.67 37.25 15.89
N ASP A 211 -26.39 36.61 17.03
CA ASP A 211 -26.89 37.06 18.34
C ASP A 211 -26.27 38.38 18.78
N ARG A 212 -25.00 38.61 18.43
CA ARG A 212 -24.32 39.89 18.63
C ARG A 212 -24.97 41.01 17.82
N SER A 213 -25.24 40.77 16.54
CA SER A 213 -25.96 41.73 15.70
C SER A 213 -27.35 42.04 16.26
N TRP A 214 -28.08 41.01 16.68
CA TRP A 214 -29.39 41.13 17.30
C TRP A 214 -29.36 42.03 18.54
N LEU A 215 -28.43 41.79 19.48
CA LEU A 215 -28.39 42.56 20.73
C LEU A 215 -28.03 44.02 20.47
N VAL A 216 -27.05 44.28 19.59
CA VAL A 216 -26.67 45.65 19.19
C VAL A 216 -27.86 46.39 18.59
N GLU A 217 -28.64 45.74 17.73
CA GLU A 217 -29.85 46.30 17.15
C GLU A 217 -30.92 46.56 18.22
N ALA A 218 -31.20 45.57 19.07
CA ALA A 218 -32.21 45.67 20.13
C ALA A 218 -31.96 46.85 21.08
N ILE A 219 -30.72 46.99 21.60
CA ILE A 219 -30.41 48.00 22.61
C ILE A 219 -30.33 49.42 22.03
N THR A 220 -29.94 49.56 20.76
CA THR A 220 -29.91 50.87 20.09
C THR A 220 -31.33 51.34 19.76
N HIS A 221 -32.22 50.42 19.36
CA HIS A 221 -33.64 50.70 19.11
C HIS A 221 -34.49 50.83 20.38
N ALA A 222 -34.07 50.26 21.51
CA ALA A 222 -34.79 50.32 22.78
C ALA A 222 -34.95 51.76 23.32
N THR A 223 -34.09 52.68 22.90
CA THR A 223 -34.08 54.06 23.39
C THR A 223 -35.38 54.82 23.07
N SER A 224 -35.87 55.60 24.02
CA SER A 224 -37.09 56.42 23.87
C SER A 224 -37.07 57.63 24.80
N ALA A 225 -38.10 58.48 24.76
CA ALA A 225 -38.24 59.59 25.70
C ALA A 225 -38.31 59.11 27.18
N THR A 226 -38.76 57.86 27.38
CA THR A 226 -38.97 57.23 28.69
C THR A 226 -38.01 56.06 28.93
N THR A 227 -37.09 55.76 28.01
CA THR A 227 -36.20 54.59 28.10
C THR A 227 -34.77 55.00 27.84
N ARG A 228 -33.91 54.82 28.84
CA ARG A 228 -32.47 55.05 28.74
C ARG A 228 -31.72 53.73 28.75
N VAL A 229 -30.64 53.65 27.99
CA VAL A 229 -29.78 52.48 27.90
C VAL A 229 -28.38 52.87 28.31
N VAL A 230 -27.78 52.08 29.21
CA VAL A 230 -26.40 52.25 29.66
C VAL A 230 -25.65 50.96 29.44
N ILE A 231 -24.55 51.00 28.69
CA ILE A 231 -23.68 49.84 28.49
C ILE A 231 -22.40 50.01 29.31
N GLY A 232 -22.02 48.99 30.06
CA GLY A 232 -20.72 48.89 30.73
C GLY A 232 -19.76 48.08 29.88
N VAL A 233 -18.68 48.69 29.38
CA VAL A 233 -17.73 48.03 28.48
C VAL A 233 -16.32 48.16 29.03
N ARG A 234 -15.51 47.11 28.92
CA ARG A 234 -14.06 47.26 29.14
C ARG A 234 -13.40 48.13 28.06
N ALA A 235 -12.42 48.93 28.46
CA ALA A 235 -11.77 49.88 27.56
C ALA A 235 -11.01 49.22 26.39
N ASP A 236 -10.51 47.99 26.56
CA ASP A 236 -9.87 47.17 25.52
C ASP A 236 -10.86 46.68 24.43
N PHE A 237 -12.16 46.70 24.71
CA PHE A 237 -13.21 46.37 23.74
C PHE A 237 -13.80 47.60 23.03
N TYR A 238 -13.23 48.79 23.23
CA TYR A 238 -13.69 50.01 22.57
C TYR A 238 -13.60 49.93 21.03
N GLU A 239 -12.51 49.35 20.50
CA GLU A 239 -12.34 49.15 19.05
C GLU A 239 -13.42 48.24 18.46
N HIS A 240 -13.83 47.21 19.19
CA HIS A 240 -14.88 46.28 18.78
C HIS A 240 -16.24 47.00 18.66
N CYS A 241 -16.53 47.96 19.54
CA CYS A 241 -17.71 48.82 19.41
C CYS A 241 -17.66 49.67 18.13
N GLY A 242 -16.45 50.08 17.70
CA GLY A 242 -16.22 50.83 16.47
C GLY A 242 -16.55 50.07 15.18
N GLN A 243 -16.64 48.74 15.24
CA GLN A 243 -17.00 47.90 14.10
C GLN A 243 -18.51 47.88 13.82
N HIS A 244 -19.34 48.44 14.73
CA HIS A 244 -20.79 48.47 14.63
C HIS A 244 -21.33 49.89 14.43
N PRO A 245 -21.80 50.26 13.22
CA PRO A 245 -22.26 51.63 12.92
C PRO A 245 -23.36 52.15 13.85
N ALA A 246 -24.30 51.29 14.27
CA ALA A 246 -25.37 51.66 15.20
C ALA A 246 -24.84 52.06 16.59
N LEU A 247 -23.82 51.35 17.10
CA LEU A 247 -23.17 51.70 18.37
C LEU A 247 -22.37 52.99 18.24
N VAL A 248 -21.64 53.19 17.14
CA VAL A 248 -20.88 54.42 16.88
C VAL A 248 -21.79 55.63 16.90
N ALA A 249 -22.96 55.55 16.26
CA ALA A 249 -23.95 56.61 16.26
C ALA A 249 -24.52 56.87 17.66
N ALA A 250 -24.87 55.81 18.40
CA ALA A 250 -25.46 55.92 19.74
C ALA A 250 -24.47 56.45 20.81
N LEU A 251 -23.19 56.09 20.69
CA LEU A 251 -22.13 56.46 21.62
C LEU A 251 -21.55 57.85 21.36
N HIS A 252 -21.88 58.50 20.25
CA HIS A 252 -21.32 59.80 19.91
C HIS A 252 -21.66 60.87 20.98
N ARG A 253 -20.63 61.38 21.68
CA ARG A 253 -20.73 62.31 22.82
C ARG A 253 -21.53 61.78 24.02
N ALA A 254 -21.66 60.46 24.14
CA ALA A 254 -22.37 59.81 25.24
C ALA A 254 -21.51 58.74 25.92
N GLN A 255 -20.25 59.06 26.19
CA GLN A 255 -19.27 58.15 26.77
C GLN A 255 -18.70 58.72 28.07
N LEU A 256 -18.58 57.87 29.08
CA LEU A 256 -17.92 58.18 30.35
C LEU A 256 -16.76 57.22 30.56
N MET A 257 -15.56 57.75 30.84
CA MET A 257 -14.37 56.94 31.12
C MET A 257 -14.13 56.84 32.63
N VAL A 258 -14.18 55.62 33.16
CA VAL A 258 -13.88 55.28 34.55
C VAL A 258 -12.38 55.04 34.70
N GLY A 259 -11.69 56.08 35.15
CA GLY A 259 -10.26 56.06 35.46
C GLY A 259 -9.92 55.38 36.81
N PRO A 260 -8.61 55.23 37.08
CA PRO A 260 -8.13 54.82 38.40
C PRO A 260 -8.59 55.80 39.48
N MET A 261 -8.76 55.31 40.71
CA MET A 261 -9.16 56.16 41.83
C MET A 261 -8.03 57.08 42.26
N THR A 262 -8.39 58.29 42.69
CA THR A 262 -7.45 59.20 43.36
C THR A 262 -7.14 58.69 44.78
N ALA A 263 -6.06 59.18 45.39
CA ALA A 263 -5.70 58.83 46.76
C ALA A 263 -6.80 59.19 47.78
N ASP A 264 -7.55 60.27 47.53
CA ASP A 264 -8.64 60.70 48.41
C ASP A 264 -9.89 59.84 48.24
N GLU A 265 -10.20 59.45 47.00
CA GLU A 265 -11.25 58.48 46.72
C GLU A 265 -10.93 57.12 47.39
N LEU A 266 -9.71 56.59 47.23
CA LEU A 266 -9.25 55.36 47.89
C LEU A 266 -9.29 55.46 49.42
N ARG A 267 -8.99 56.64 49.97
CA ARG A 267 -9.11 56.84 51.41
C ARG A 267 -10.54 56.64 51.87
N ARG A 268 -11.50 57.26 51.18
CA ARG A 268 -12.92 57.16 51.53
C ARG A 268 -13.46 55.74 51.41
N ILE A 269 -13.10 54.99 50.36
CA ILE A 269 -13.55 53.59 50.22
C ILE A 269 -13.07 52.68 51.35
N VAL A 270 -11.96 53.03 52.02
CA VAL A 270 -11.41 52.26 53.13
C VAL A 270 -11.99 52.78 54.45
N THR A 271 -12.01 54.09 54.68
CA THR A 271 -12.37 54.63 55.99
C THR A 271 -13.86 54.71 56.24
N GLU A 272 -14.67 55.02 55.23
CA GLU A 272 -16.11 55.29 55.42
C GLU A 272 -16.93 54.02 55.72
N PRO A 273 -16.79 52.90 54.99
CA PRO A 273 -17.44 51.64 55.37
C PRO A 273 -17.03 51.15 56.76
N ALA A 274 -15.74 51.28 57.11
CA ALA A 274 -15.24 50.89 58.42
C ALA A 274 -15.87 51.74 59.53
N ALA A 275 -15.94 53.07 59.33
CA ALA A 275 -16.53 53.99 60.30
C ALA A 275 -18.01 53.72 60.54
N GLN A 276 -18.80 53.37 59.50
CA GLN A 276 -20.20 52.98 59.66
C GLN A 276 -20.40 51.77 60.58
N ARG A 277 -19.41 50.87 60.63
CA ARG A 277 -19.40 49.70 61.54
C ARG A 277 -18.67 49.95 62.86
N GLY A 278 -18.34 51.20 63.17
CA GLY A 278 -17.62 51.56 64.39
C GLY A 278 -16.16 51.08 64.41
N ALA A 279 -15.60 50.73 63.24
CA ALA A 279 -14.22 50.29 63.11
C ALA A 279 -13.28 51.45 62.75
N THR A 280 -12.04 51.34 63.22
CA THR A 280 -10.97 52.31 62.94
C THR A 280 -9.93 51.71 62.02
N VAL A 281 -9.36 52.53 61.13
CA VAL A 281 -8.30 52.12 60.20
C VAL A 281 -7.00 52.79 60.64
N GLU A 282 -5.94 52.01 60.85
CA GLU A 282 -4.62 52.58 61.16
C GLU A 282 -4.12 53.48 60.02
N ALA A 283 -3.56 54.64 60.34
CA ALA A 283 -2.99 55.55 59.35
C ALA A 283 -1.87 54.88 58.53
N ALA A 284 -1.08 54.01 59.17
CA ALA A 284 -0.03 53.24 58.50
C ALA A 284 -0.58 52.22 57.50
N LEU A 285 -1.73 51.60 57.79
CA LEU A 285 -2.44 50.72 56.86
C LEU A 285 -2.94 51.53 55.65
N LEU A 286 -3.58 52.66 55.89
CA LEU A 286 -4.12 53.50 54.83
C LEU A 286 -3.01 54.00 53.87
N ALA A 287 -1.89 54.49 54.43
CA ALA A 287 -0.74 54.91 53.63
C ALA A 287 -0.16 53.77 52.79
N ARG A 288 -0.06 52.56 53.38
CA ARG A 288 0.42 51.37 52.68
C ARG A 288 -0.52 50.94 51.56
N LEU A 289 -1.83 50.94 51.79
CA LEU A 289 -2.84 50.54 50.82
C LEU A 289 -2.87 51.50 49.62
N VAL A 290 -2.83 52.81 49.86
CA VAL A 290 -2.75 53.81 48.78
C VAL A 290 -1.48 53.60 47.95
N ALA A 291 -0.35 53.30 48.59
CA ALA A 291 0.91 53.01 47.89
C ALA A 291 0.86 51.70 47.09
N ASP A 292 0.24 50.64 47.63
CA ASP A 292 0.12 49.34 46.95
C ASP A 292 -0.81 49.40 45.72
N VAL A 293 -1.78 50.32 45.71
CA VAL A 293 -2.75 50.52 44.62
C VAL A 293 -2.27 51.51 43.57
N ALA A 294 -1.41 52.45 43.94
CA ALA A 294 -0.93 53.50 43.04
C ALA A 294 -0.31 52.91 41.77
N GLY A 295 -0.89 53.23 40.61
CA GLY A 295 -0.41 52.76 39.31
C GLY A 295 -0.81 51.32 38.93
N GLN A 296 -1.60 50.62 39.74
CA GLN A 296 -2.12 49.29 39.42
C GLN A 296 -3.54 49.38 38.83
N PRO A 297 -3.72 49.24 37.50
CA PRO A 297 -5.06 49.19 36.91
C PRO A 297 -5.81 47.94 37.41
N GLY A 298 -7.07 48.11 37.80
CA GLY A 298 -7.93 47.00 38.19
C GLY A 298 -7.78 46.49 39.63
N ALA A 299 -7.11 47.24 40.50
CA ALA A 299 -6.81 46.81 41.87
C ALA A 299 -8.00 46.85 42.85
N LEU A 300 -9.14 47.47 42.52
CA LEU A 300 -10.23 47.69 43.50
C LEU A 300 -10.84 46.40 44.08
N PRO A 301 -11.10 45.33 43.30
CA PRO A 301 -11.55 44.06 43.85
C PRO A 301 -10.51 43.43 44.78
N LEU A 302 -9.22 43.55 44.44
CA LEU A 302 -8.12 43.06 45.26
C LEU A 302 -8.01 43.86 46.58
N VAL A 303 -8.22 45.17 46.53
CA VAL A 303 -8.30 46.04 47.71
C VAL A 303 -9.45 45.60 48.61
N SER A 304 -10.66 45.46 48.07
CA SER A 304 -11.81 45.05 48.87
C SER A 304 -11.60 43.66 49.50
N HIS A 305 -11.02 42.71 48.75
CA HIS A 305 -10.66 41.40 49.28
C HIS A 305 -9.59 41.47 50.37
N ALA A 306 -8.50 42.21 50.15
CA ALA A 306 -7.45 42.39 51.16
C ALA A 306 -8.00 43.04 52.44
N LEU A 307 -8.98 43.95 52.33
CA LEU A 307 -9.66 44.55 53.47
C LEU A 307 -10.59 43.58 54.20
N VAL A 308 -11.26 42.65 53.50
CA VAL A 308 -11.99 41.53 54.13
C VAL A 308 -11.03 40.61 54.91
N GLU A 309 -9.90 40.25 54.31
CA GLU A 309 -8.89 39.41 54.98
C GLU A 309 -8.24 40.14 56.18
N THR A 310 -8.08 41.46 56.08
CA THR A 310 -7.61 42.31 57.18
C THR A 310 -8.67 42.41 58.28
N TRP A 311 -9.96 42.44 57.94
CA TRP A 311 -11.06 42.41 58.89
C TRP A 311 -11.09 41.13 59.70
N GLN A 312 -10.86 39.98 59.06
CA GLN A 312 -10.77 38.70 59.76
C GLN A 312 -9.54 38.60 60.68
N ARG A 313 -8.47 39.34 60.37
CA ARG A 313 -7.22 39.40 61.15
C ARG A 313 -7.12 40.66 62.01
N ARG A 314 -8.25 41.35 62.24
CA ARG A 314 -8.30 42.61 62.99
C ARG A 314 -8.03 42.38 64.47
N ARG A 315 -7.67 43.44 65.18
CA ARG A 315 -7.55 43.43 66.65
C ARG A 315 -8.66 44.30 67.23
N GLY A 316 -9.67 43.67 67.83
CA GLY A 316 -10.89 44.36 68.27
C GLY A 316 -11.62 44.98 67.08
N MET A 317 -11.83 46.30 67.10
CA MET A 317 -12.48 47.05 66.02
C MET A 317 -11.47 47.86 65.20
N THR A 318 -10.20 47.46 65.17
CA THR A 318 -9.15 48.18 64.43
C THR A 318 -8.56 47.32 63.31
N LEU A 319 -8.68 47.82 62.07
CA LEU A 319 -7.99 47.30 60.90
C LEU A 319 -6.53 47.77 60.97
N SER A 320 -5.61 46.83 61.20
CA SER A 320 -4.19 47.11 61.45
C SER A 320 -3.30 46.81 60.26
N LEU A 321 -2.17 47.51 60.15
CA LEU A 321 -1.13 47.21 59.16
C LEU A 321 -0.59 45.78 59.33
N SER A 322 -0.50 45.29 60.58
CA SER A 322 -0.08 43.91 60.84
C SER A 322 -1.08 42.89 60.26
N GLY A 323 -2.38 43.10 60.47
CA GLY A 323 -3.40 42.20 59.91
C GLY A 323 -3.41 42.20 58.38
N TYR A 324 -3.17 43.36 57.76
CA TYR A 324 -3.05 43.50 56.31
C TYR A 324 -1.79 42.82 55.74
N THR A 325 -0.67 42.93 56.44
CA THR A 325 0.58 42.25 56.03
C THR A 325 0.46 40.74 56.18
N ASP A 326 -0.14 40.27 57.28
CA ASP A 326 -0.43 38.86 57.51
C ASP A 326 -1.43 38.30 56.49
N ALA A 327 -2.40 39.12 56.06
CA ALA A 327 -3.28 38.79 54.94
C ALA A 327 -2.53 38.72 53.60
N GLY A 328 -1.43 39.45 53.43
CA GLY A 328 -0.59 39.42 52.21
C GLY A 328 -0.64 40.68 51.37
N GLY A 329 -1.31 41.71 51.87
CA GLY A 329 -1.56 42.94 51.15
C GLY A 329 -2.43 42.77 49.90
N VAL A 330 -2.64 43.85 49.15
CA VAL A 330 -3.50 43.88 47.95
C VAL A 330 -3.08 42.83 46.91
N THR A 331 -1.78 42.68 46.65
CA THR A 331 -1.30 41.81 45.55
C THR A 331 -1.37 40.32 45.89
N HIS A 332 -1.08 39.92 47.13
CA HIS A 332 -0.94 38.49 47.48
C HIS A 332 -2.06 37.94 48.34
N ALA A 333 -2.95 38.77 48.91
CA ALA A 333 -4.04 38.28 49.74
C ALA A 333 -4.93 37.28 48.98
N LEU A 334 -5.30 37.60 47.74
CA LEU A 334 -6.12 36.71 46.93
C LEU A 334 -5.40 35.39 46.58
N ALA A 335 -4.15 35.48 46.14
CA ALA A 335 -3.34 34.31 45.81
C ALA A 335 -3.23 33.37 47.02
N ARG A 336 -2.95 33.94 48.20
CA ARG A 336 -2.80 33.18 49.44
C ARG A 336 -4.09 32.52 49.88
N SER A 337 -5.20 33.25 49.91
CA SER A 337 -6.51 32.68 50.29
C SER A 337 -6.93 31.57 49.32
N ALA A 338 -6.66 31.73 48.01
CA ALA A 338 -6.94 30.71 47.01
C ALA A 338 -6.02 29.47 47.16
N ASP A 339 -4.71 29.67 47.37
CA ASP A 339 -3.76 28.56 47.57
C ASP A 339 -4.01 27.83 48.88
N GLU A 340 -4.24 28.53 50.01
CA GLU A 340 -4.55 27.91 51.30
C GLU A 340 -5.81 27.03 51.21
N LEU A 341 -6.85 27.53 50.54
CA LEU A 341 -8.07 26.75 50.30
C LEU A 341 -7.78 25.54 49.42
N TYR A 342 -7.07 25.73 48.30
CA TYR A 342 -6.76 24.66 47.36
C TYR A 342 -5.87 23.56 47.98
N GLU A 343 -4.88 23.94 48.79
CA GLU A 343 -4.00 23.01 49.49
C GLU A 343 -4.73 22.24 50.60
N ALA A 344 -5.74 22.85 51.22
CA ALA A 344 -6.61 22.18 52.19
C ALA A 344 -7.61 21.18 51.56
N LEU A 345 -7.76 21.15 50.23
CA LEU A 345 -8.61 20.17 49.56
C LEU A 345 -7.94 18.78 49.48
N PRO A 346 -8.70 17.68 49.70
CA PRO A 346 -8.27 16.32 49.37
C PRO A 346 -7.92 16.16 47.87
N ASP A 347 -7.06 15.20 47.51
CA ASP A 347 -6.57 15.02 46.14
C ASP A 347 -7.67 14.90 45.07
N GLY A 348 -8.73 14.12 45.35
CA GLY A 348 -9.86 14.00 44.43
C GLY A 348 -10.60 15.32 44.20
N LEU A 349 -10.70 16.17 45.23
CA LEU A 349 -11.33 17.49 45.14
C LEU A 349 -10.39 18.54 44.52
N ARG A 350 -9.07 18.41 44.65
CA ARG A 350 -8.09 19.28 43.96
C ARG A 350 -8.22 19.17 42.44
N THR A 351 -8.29 17.95 41.90
CA THR A 351 -8.48 17.74 40.46
C THR A 351 -9.82 18.26 39.97
N ALA A 352 -10.89 18.09 40.77
CA ALA A 352 -12.20 18.67 40.46
C ALA A 352 -12.17 20.21 40.46
N ALA A 353 -11.50 20.83 41.45
CA ALA A 353 -11.33 22.28 41.55
C ALA A 353 -10.54 22.84 40.36
N ARG A 354 -9.42 22.22 39.97
CA ARG A 354 -8.65 22.60 38.77
C ARG A 354 -9.54 22.58 37.51
N ARG A 355 -10.29 21.49 37.29
CA ARG A 355 -11.20 21.38 36.15
C ARG A 355 -12.31 22.44 36.17
N LEU A 356 -12.86 22.73 37.35
CA LEU A 356 -13.87 23.78 37.53
C LEU A 356 -13.32 25.16 37.17
N PHE A 357 -12.19 25.59 37.76
CA PHE A 357 -11.63 26.91 37.48
C PHE A 357 -11.27 27.10 36.00
N LEU A 358 -10.69 26.07 35.35
CA LEU A 358 -10.43 26.09 33.92
C LEU A 358 -11.72 26.21 33.08
N ARG A 359 -12.81 25.57 33.51
CA ARG A 359 -14.12 25.65 32.83
C ARG A 359 -14.84 26.99 33.05
N LEU A 360 -14.62 27.64 34.20
CA LEU A 360 -15.10 28.99 34.51
C LEU A 360 -14.23 30.10 33.88
N SER A 361 -13.24 29.74 33.07
CA SER A 361 -12.33 30.67 32.42
C SER A 361 -12.45 30.55 30.89
N ALA A 362 -12.27 31.66 30.19
CA ALA A 362 -12.20 31.71 28.74
C ALA A 362 -10.90 32.41 28.31
N PRO A 363 -10.00 31.72 27.59
CA PRO A 363 -8.75 32.32 27.14
C PRO A 363 -9.03 33.43 26.12
N GLY A 364 -8.41 34.59 26.32
CA GLY A 364 -8.53 35.72 25.39
C GLY A 364 -7.88 35.43 24.03
N ASP A 365 -8.34 36.11 22.97
CA ASP A 365 -7.71 36.06 21.64
C ASP A 365 -6.95 37.35 21.37
N GLY A 366 -5.76 37.46 21.96
CA GLY A 366 -4.97 38.70 21.99
C GLY A 366 -5.39 39.69 23.09
N THR A 367 -6.45 39.39 23.84
CA THR A 367 -6.92 40.12 25.01
C THR A 367 -6.64 39.35 26.31
N GLN A 368 -6.91 39.96 27.48
CA GLN A 368 -6.79 39.26 28.77
C GLN A 368 -7.82 38.13 28.89
N ASP A 369 -7.47 37.08 29.64
CA ASP A 369 -8.38 35.98 29.95
C ASP A 369 -9.60 36.50 30.72
N THR A 370 -10.77 35.91 30.45
CA THR A 370 -12.06 36.36 30.96
C THR A 370 -12.74 35.27 31.78
N GLY A 371 -13.59 35.69 32.73
CA GLY A 371 -14.46 34.78 33.46
C GLY A 371 -15.61 34.31 32.56
N ARG A 372 -16.07 33.08 32.78
CA ARG A 372 -17.25 32.53 32.11
C ARG A 372 -18.28 32.11 33.15
N ARG A 373 -19.54 32.49 32.91
CA ARG A 373 -20.70 31.89 33.56
C ARG A 373 -21.04 30.54 32.92
N VAL A 374 -21.12 29.52 33.75
CA VAL A 374 -21.37 28.13 33.33
C VAL A 374 -22.65 27.63 33.99
N ARG A 375 -23.51 26.95 33.24
CA ARG A 375 -24.74 26.38 33.82
C ARG A 375 -24.37 25.34 34.88
N ARG A 376 -25.14 25.29 35.96
CA ARG A 376 -24.91 24.33 37.05
C ARG A 376 -24.95 22.88 36.56
N ALA A 377 -25.76 22.60 35.53
CA ALA A 377 -25.83 21.30 34.88
C ALA A 377 -24.59 20.91 34.04
N GLU A 378 -23.74 21.87 33.66
CA GLU A 378 -22.47 21.61 32.95
C GLU A 378 -21.31 21.29 33.93
N VAL A 379 -21.53 21.50 35.23
CA VAL A 379 -20.52 21.37 36.27
C VAL A 379 -20.67 20.01 36.96
N ASP A 380 -19.81 19.06 36.58
CA ASP A 380 -19.71 17.74 37.24
C ASP A 380 -18.78 17.82 38.46
N THR A 381 -19.14 18.68 39.41
CA THR A 381 -18.35 18.95 40.62
C THR A 381 -19.20 18.68 41.87
N PRO A 382 -18.68 18.00 42.91
CA PRO A 382 -19.42 17.76 44.13
C PRO A 382 -19.95 19.04 44.77
N ALA A 383 -21.21 19.06 45.21
CA ALA A 383 -21.83 20.22 45.84
C ALA A 383 -21.01 20.76 47.03
N ALA A 384 -20.44 19.87 47.85
CA ALA A 384 -19.57 20.26 48.97
C ALA A 384 -18.32 21.06 48.56
N LEU A 385 -17.80 20.86 47.34
CA LEU A 385 -16.69 21.66 46.83
C LEU A 385 -17.19 23.03 46.36
N LEU A 386 -18.32 23.10 45.65
CA LEU A 386 -18.95 24.36 45.25
C LEU A 386 -19.28 25.22 46.47
N ASP A 387 -19.85 24.64 47.52
CA ASP A 387 -20.19 25.35 48.76
C ASP A 387 -18.94 25.90 49.46
N ARG A 388 -17.84 25.13 49.50
CA ARG A 388 -16.56 25.60 50.06
C ARG A 388 -15.95 26.75 49.25
N LEU A 389 -15.95 26.64 47.92
CA LEU A 389 -15.43 27.69 47.03
C LEU A 389 -16.28 28.96 47.11
N SER A 390 -17.60 28.82 47.28
CA SER A 390 -18.52 29.93 47.44
C SER A 390 -18.40 30.59 48.82
N ALA A 391 -18.25 29.80 49.89
CA ALA A 391 -17.98 30.32 51.24
C ALA A 391 -16.65 31.09 51.31
N ALA A 392 -15.63 30.61 50.59
CA ALA A 392 -14.36 31.31 50.41
C ALA A 392 -14.43 32.50 49.42
N ARG A 393 -15.61 32.78 48.84
CA ARG A 393 -15.88 33.86 47.89
C ARG A 393 -14.99 33.83 46.64
N LEU A 394 -14.57 32.64 46.19
CA LEU A 394 -13.82 32.46 44.93
C LEU A 394 -14.76 32.27 43.74
N ILE A 395 -15.96 31.74 43.98
CA ILE A 395 -17.02 31.59 42.98
C ILE A 395 -18.34 32.18 43.49
N ILE A 396 -19.20 32.57 42.55
CA ILE A 396 -20.59 32.92 42.80
C ILE A 396 -21.45 31.75 42.33
N LEU A 397 -22.34 31.30 43.20
CA LEU A 397 -23.36 30.30 42.90
C LEU A 397 -24.70 31.02 42.79
N ASP A 398 -25.33 30.90 41.64
CA ASP A 398 -26.73 31.27 41.42
C ASP A 398 -27.60 30.00 41.36
N GLN A 399 -28.92 30.16 41.21
CA GLN A 399 -29.86 29.02 41.08
C GLN A 399 -29.43 28.08 39.95
N ASP A 400 -29.09 28.63 38.78
CA ASP A 400 -28.78 27.85 37.58
C ASP A 400 -27.35 28.01 37.05
N SER A 401 -26.50 28.79 37.73
CA SER A 401 -25.18 29.13 37.21
C SER A 401 -24.06 29.12 38.25
N VAL A 402 -22.84 28.94 37.76
CA VAL A 402 -21.59 29.05 38.50
C VAL A 402 -20.66 29.97 37.72
N GLU A 403 -20.08 30.95 38.40
CA GLU A 403 -19.13 31.91 37.81
C GLU A 403 -18.00 32.24 38.80
N LEU A 404 -16.88 32.78 38.30
CA LEU A 404 -15.84 33.30 39.17
C LEU A 404 -16.36 34.52 39.93
N ALA A 405 -15.98 34.65 41.21
CA ALA A 405 -16.37 35.83 41.98
C ALA A 405 -15.82 37.14 41.41
N HIS A 406 -14.63 37.07 40.78
CA HIS A 406 -14.09 38.13 39.95
C HIS A 406 -12.99 37.58 39.02
N GLU A 407 -12.83 38.20 37.85
CA GLU A 407 -11.74 37.92 36.90
C GLU A 407 -10.33 38.19 37.48
N ALA A 408 -10.23 38.89 38.61
CA ALA A 408 -8.94 39.20 39.24
C ALA A 408 -8.24 37.92 39.70
N LEU A 409 -9.01 36.84 39.93
CA LEU A 409 -8.48 35.50 40.18
C LEU A 409 -7.60 34.97 39.05
N LEU A 410 -7.94 35.29 37.79
CA LEU A 410 -7.23 34.77 36.62
C LEU A 410 -5.78 35.29 36.55
N SER A 411 -5.57 36.55 36.95
CA SER A 411 -4.25 37.19 36.93
C SER A 411 -3.52 37.14 38.26
N ALA A 412 -4.24 37.26 39.38
CA ALA A 412 -3.62 37.40 40.70
C ALA A 412 -3.33 36.05 41.39
N TRP A 413 -3.88 34.93 40.90
CA TRP A 413 -3.56 33.59 41.42
C TRP A 413 -2.58 32.86 40.48
N PRO A 414 -1.28 32.80 40.81
CA PRO A 414 -0.25 32.29 39.89
C PRO A 414 -0.49 30.84 39.44
N ARG A 415 -1.09 30.02 40.30
CA ARG A 415 -1.41 28.63 40.00
C ARG A 415 -2.48 28.52 38.90
N LEU A 416 -3.52 29.34 38.96
CA LEU A 416 -4.57 29.37 37.94
C LEU A 416 -4.03 29.95 36.63
N ALA A 417 -3.24 31.03 36.69
CA ALA A 417 -2.56 31.58 35.52
C ALA A 417 -1.68 30.52 34.83
N GLY A 418 -0.90 29.75 35.60
CA GLY A 418 -0.10 28.64 35.07
C GLY A 418 -0.94 27.56 34.40
N TRP A 419 -2.09 27.19 34.97
CA TRP A 419 -3.00 26.23 34.33
C TRP A 419 -3.60 26.75 33.03
N LEU A 420 -3.86 28.05 32.92
CA LEU A 420 -4.40 28.66 31.69
C LEU A 420 -3.33 28.72 30.59
N ASP A 421 -2.09 29.05 30.95
CA ASP A 421 -0.97 29.15 30.01
C ASP A 421 -0.54 27.77 29.47
N GLU A 422 -0.56 26.72 30.28
CA GLU A 422 -0.24 25.34 29.86
C GLU A 422 -1.19 24.80 28.77
N ASP A 423 -2.44 25.30 28.72
CA ASP A 423 -3.55 24.60 28.06
C ASP A 423 -4.41 25.47 27.13
N ARG A 424 -3.95 26.66 26.71
CA ARG A 424 -4.76 27.62 25.93
C ARG A 424 -5.48 27.00 24.72
N ASP A 425 -4.76 26.26 23.89
CA ASP A 425 -5.34 25.62 22.70
C ASP A 425 -6.31 24.49 23.05
N ALA A 426 -6.01 23.73 24.10
CA ALA A 426 -6.89 22.67 24.59
C ALA A 426 -8.20 23.25 25.18
N LEU A 427 -8.15 24.39 25.88
CA LEU A 427 -9.32 25.10 26.38
C LEU A 427 -10.20 25.64 25.26
N ARG A 428 -9.58 26.18 24.19
CA ARG A 428 -10.29 26.62 22.98
C ARG A 428 -10.97 25.46 22.25
N ALA A 429 -10.27 24.33 22.09
CA ALA A 429 -10.83 23.13 21.50
C ALA A 429 -11.98 22.55 22.34
N HIS A 430 -11.83 22.55 23.67
CA HIS A 430 -12.87 22.12 24.61
C HIS A 430 -14.11 22.99 24.56
N ARG A 431 -13.95 24.31 24.41
CA ARG A 431 -15.07 25.23 24.21
C ARG A 431 -15.87 24.90 22.94
N ARG A 432 -15.19 24.76 21.80
CA ARG A 432 -15.83 24.39 20.53
C ARG A 432 -16.54 23.04 20.62
N LEU A 433 -15.97 22.08 21.37
CA LEU A 433 -16.62 20.79 21.63
C LEU A 433 -17.89 20.94 22.46
N THR A 434 -17.87 21.80 23.49
CA THR A 434 -19.05 22.08 24.33
C THR A 434 -20.20 22.64 23.47
N GLU A 435 -19.91 23.64 22.65
CA GLU A 435 -20.89 24.24 21.73
C GLU A 435 -21.44 23.23 20.71
N ALA A 436 -20.58 22.36 20.17
CA ALA A 436 -21.01 21.30 19.25
C ALA A 436 -21.90 20.25 19.93
N ALA A 437 -21.56 19.86 21.16
CA ALA A 437 -22.36 18.92 21.94
C ALA A 437 -23.75 19.50 22.28
N ASP A 438 -23.81 20.77 22.69
CA ASP A 438 -25.06 21.47 22.95
C ASP A 438 -25.92 21.59 21.68
N THR A 439 -25.29 21.91 20.53
CA THR A 439 -25.98 21.97 19.23
C THR A 439 -26.57 20.61 18.85
N TRP A 440 -25.79 19.54 19.00
CA TRP A 440 -26.23 18.17 18.72
C TRP A 440 -27.41 17.74 19.60
N LEU A 441 -27.35 18.05 20.90
CA LEU A 441 -28.45 17.78 21.83
C LEU A 441 -29.71 18.60 21.48
N ALA A 442 -29.53 19.86 21.08
CA ALA A 442 -30.65 20.73 20.66
C ALA A 442 -31.33 20.25 19.36
N HIS A 443 -30.58 19.60 18.46
CA HIS A 443 -31.10 19.04 17.20
C HIS A 443 -31.49 17.56 17.34
N ASP A 444 -31.99 17.14 18.50
CA ASP A 444 -32.45 15.77 18.79
C ASP A 444 -31.44 14.68 18.38
N ARG A 445 -30.16 14.95 18.64
CA ARG A 445 -29.03 14.06 18.36
C ARG A 445 -28.78 13.76 16.87
N ASP A 446 -28.99 14.73 15.98
CA ASP A 446 -28.71 14.61 14.54
C ASP A 446 -27.29 14.06 14.22
N PRO A 447 -27.15 12.93 13.52
CA PRO A 447 -25.85 12.35 13.14
C PRO A 447 -24.96 13.26 12.27
N ASP A 448 -25.53 14.26 11.58
CA ASP A 448 -24.77 15.15 10.69
C ASP A 448 -24.01 16.25 11.41
N THR A 449 -24.34 16.54 12.68
CA THR A 449 -23.60 17.50 13.50
C THR A 449 -22.43 16.85 14.25
N LEU A 450 -22.28 15.53 14.18
CA LEU A 450 -21.22 14.79 14.86
C LEU A 450 -19.83 15.08 14.27
N TYR A 451 -18.82 15.09 15.14
CA TYR A 451 -17.44 15.29 14.70
C TYR A 451 -16.91 14.08 13.92
N ARG A 452 -16.03 14.36 12.93
CA ARG A 452 -15.39 13.36 12.08
C ARG A 452 -13.92 13.73 11.84
N GLY A 453 -13.07 12.73 11.60
CA GLY A 453 -11.65 12.95 11.25
C GLY A 453 -10.90 13.79 12.29
N ALA A 454 -10.18 14.83 11.84
CA ALA A 454 -9.29 15.62 12.68
C ALA A 454 -10.00 16.28 13.89
N ARG A 455 -11.26 16.71 13.74
CA ARG A 455 -12.04 17.30 14.86
C ARG A 455 -12.35 16.26 15.93
N LEU A 456 -12.66 15.03 15.52
CA LEU A 456 -12.92 13.93 16.45
C LEU A 456 -11.64 13.51 17.18
N GLU A 457 -10.50 13.47 16.47
CA GLU A 457 -9.21 13.15 17.08
C GLU A 457 -8.80 14.19 18.14
N GLN A 458 -9.00 15.49 17.86
CA GLN A 458 -8.79 16.54 18.85
C GLN A 458 -9.74 16.40 20.05
N ALA A 459 -11.01 16.08 19.84
CA ALA A 459 -11.97 15.86 20.93
C ALA A 459 -11.58 14.66 21.83
N ARG A 460 -10.98 13.62 21.25
CA ARG A 460 -10.49 12.45 22.00
C ARG A 460 -9.31 12.77 22.93
N GLN A 461 -8.50 13.76 22.60
CA GLN A 461 -7.40 14.21 23.47
C GLN A 461 -7.92 14.93 24.73
N LEU A 462 -9.20 15.32 24.75
CA LEU A 462 -9.83 16.05 25.85
C LEU A 462 -10.64 15.15 26.78
N LEU A 463 -10.63 13.82 26.61
CA LEU A 463 -11.49 12.87 27.32
C LEU A 463 -11.48 13.03 28.85
N ASP A 464 -10.35 13.42 29.45
CA ASP A 464 -10.22 13.58 30.91
C ASP A 464 -10.89 14.87 31.44
N ARG A 465 -11.21 15.79 30.53
CA ARG A 465 -11.83 17.11 30.80
C ARG A 465 -13.33 17.15 30.53
N LEU A 466 -13.87 16.12 29.87
CA LEU A 466 -15.26 16.11 29.41
C LEU A 466 -16.24 15.84 30.55
N ASN A 467 -17.36 16.57 30.56
CA ASN A 467 -18.55 16.19 31.33
C ASN A 467 -19.30 15.04 30.64
N ALA A 468 -20.37 14.55 31.27
CA ALA A 468 -21.17 13.45 30.76
C ALA A 468 -21.76 13.72 29.35
N ARG A 469 -22.23 14.95 29.09
CA ARG A 469 -22.85 15.34 27.81
C ARG A 469 -21.85 15.40 26.66
N GLU A 470 -20.70 16.02 26.90
CA GLU A 470 -19.60 16.07 25.94
C GLU A 470 -19.05 14.69 25.64
N ARG A 471 -18.98 13.82 26.66
CA ARG A 471 -18.56 12.42 26.50
C ARG A 471 -19.55 11.63 25.64
N GLU A 472 -20.85 11.81 25.88
CA GLU A 472 -21.91 11.23 25.04
C GLU A 472 -21.76 11.67 23.57
N PHE A 473 -21.52 12.96 23.31
CA PHE A 473 -21.30 13.47 21.96
C PHE A 473 -20.05 12.87 21.29
N VAL A 474 -18.94 12.76 22.01
CA VAL A 474 -17.70 12.15 21.48
C VAL A 474 -17.90 10.66 21.21
N ASP A 475 -18.56 9.93 22.12
CA ASP A 475 -18.85 8.51 21.95
C ASP A 475 -19.78 8.27 20.75
N ALA A 476 -20.81 9.10 20.57
CA ALA A 476 -21.69 9.08 19.39
C ALA A 476 -20.91 9.37 18.10
N SER A 477 -20.01 10.35 18.12
CA SER A 477 -19.13 10.69 16.99
C SER A 477 -18.21 9.53 16.62
N VAL A 478 -17.62 8.85 17.61
CA VAL A 478 -16.80 7.64 17.40
C VAL A 478 -17.63 6.49 16.83
N ALA A 479 -18.86 6.28 17.32
CA ALA A 479 -19.75 5.25 16.80
C ALA A 479 -20.13 5.52 15.34
N ALA A 480 -20.46 6.77 15.00
CA ALA A 480 -20.79 7.19 13.64
C ALA A 480 -19.62 7.01 12.67
N GLU A 481 -18.40 7.38 13.06
CA GLU A 481 -17.20 7.18 12.23
C GLU A 481 -16.92 5.69 11.97
N ARG A 482 -17.06 4.84 13.01
CA ARG A 482 -16.93 3.39 12.86
C ARG A 482 -17.97 2.80 11.92
N ALA A 483 -19.23 3.27 12.00
CA ALA A 483 -20.29 2.84 11.10
C ALA A 483 -20.01 3.25 9.65
N HIS A 484 -19.60 4.51 9.43
CA HIS A 484 -19.26 5.03 8.12
C HIS A 484 -18.07 4.28 7.48
N ASP A 485 -17.03 3.98 8.26
CA ASP A 485 -15.89 3.18 7.79
C ASP A 485 -16.27 1.72 7.49
N ALA A 486 -17.21 1.14 8.25
CA ALA A 486 -17.74 -0.18 7.96
C ALA A 486 -18.51 -0.20 6.63
N ASP A 487 -19.34 0.82 6.38
CA ASP A 487 -20.10 0.97 5.14
C ASP A 487 -19.20 1.25 3.94
N ARG A 488 -18.19 2.11 4.08
CA ARG A 488 -17.17 2.31 3.03
C ARG A 488 -16.45 1.01 2.70
N ARG A 489 -16.07 0.22 3.70
CA ARG A 489 -15.47 -1.11 3.51
C ARG A 489 -16.43 -2.10 2.86
N ARG A 490 -17.74 -2.03 3.13
CA ARG A 490 -18.77 -2.86 2.46
C ARG A 490 -18.96 -2.43 1.01
N ALA A 491 -19.03 -1.14 0.73
CA ALA A 491 -19.16 -0.58 -0.61
C ALA A 491 -17.94 -0.93 -1.49
N LEU A 492 -16.72 -0.77 -0.97
CA LEU A 492 -15.50 -1.19 -1.68
C LEU A 492 -15.44 -2.71 -1.91
N ARG A 493 -15.93 -3.52 -0.96
CA ARG A 493 -16.07 -4.98 -1.16
C ARG A 493 -17.10 -5.30 -2.24
N ARG A 494 -18.25 -4.61 -2.27
CA ARG A 494 -19.26 -4.76 -3.33
C ARG A 494 -18.70 -4.35 -4.70
N LEU A 495 -18.02 -3.21 -4.78
CA LEU A 495 -17.37 -2.74 -6.01
C LEU A 495 -16.30 -3.74 -6.48
N ARG A 496 -15.42 -4.22 -5.59
CA ARG A 496 -14.42 -5.25 -5.92
C ARG A 496 -15.06 -6.54 -6.41
N ARG A 497 -16.18 -6.97 -5.83
CA ARG A 497 -16.95 -8.14 -6.30
C ARG A 497 -17.55 -7.90 -7.68
N LEU A 498 -18.15 -6.73 -7.92
CA LEU A 498 -18.71 -6.37 -9.23
C LEU A 498 -17.62 -6.27 -10.30
N VAL A 499 -16.48 -5.66 -9.99
CA VAL A 499 -15.32 -5.60 -10.89
C VAL A 499 -14.75 -6.99 -11.14
N ALA A 500 -14.63 -7.86 -10.12
CA ALA A 500 -14.19 -9.24 -10.31
C ALA A 500 -15.17 -10.02 -11.20
N CYS A 501 -16.48 -9.89 -10.99
CA CYS A 501 -17.50 -10.47 -11.87
C CYS A 501 -17.40 -9.93 -13.29
N LEU A 502 -17.17 -8.62 -13.47
CA LEU A 502 -17.00 -8.01 -14.78
C LEU A 502 -15.72 -8.51 -15.48
N VAL A 503 -14.60 -8.62 -14.75
CA VAL A 503 -13.34 -9.18 -15.28
C VAL A 503 -13.53 -10.64 -15.67
N VAL A 504 -14.21 -11.45 -14.86
CA VAL A 504 -14.55 -12.83 -15.21
C VAL A 504 -15.45 -12.88 -16.44
N LEU A 505 -16.47 -12.02 -16.54
CA LEU A 505 -17.36 -11.94 -17.70
C LEU A 505 -16.58 -11.54 -18.97
N VAL A 506 -15.69 -10.57 -18.87
CA VAL A 506 -14.81 -10.13 -19.97
C VAL A 506 -13.86 -11.25 -20.36
N LEU A 507 -13.22 -11.93 -19.40
CA LEU A 507 -12.33 -13.07 -19.68
C LEU A 507 -13.08 -14.26 -20.30
N VAL A 508 -14.32 -14.53 -19.88
CA VAL A 508 -15.16 -15.58 -20.49
C VAL A 508 -15.55 -15.17 -21.91
N SER A 509 -15.98 -13.92 -22.14
CA SER A 509 -16.33 -13.43 -23.48
C SER A 509 -15.13 -13.42 -24.43
N ALA A 510 -13.97 -12.95 -23.97
CA ALA A 510 -12.72 -12.98 -24.72
C ALA A 510 -12.25 -14.42 -24.96
N GLY A 511 -12.37 -15.30 -23.96
CA GLY A 511 -12.09 -16.73 -24.08
C GLY A 511 -12.98 -17.40 -25.13
N THR A 512 -14.29 -17.11 -25.14
CA THR A 512 -15.21 -17.64 -26.15
C THR A 512 -14.93 -17.10 -27.56
N ALA A 513 -14.56 -15.83 -27.68
CA ALA A 513 -14.19 -15.25 -28.97
C ALA A 513 -12.86 -15.83 -29.51
N VAL A 514 -11.88 -16.04 -28.63
CA VAL A 514 -10.62 -16.71 -28.97
C VAL A 514 -10.88 -18.16 -29.38
N LEU A 515 -11.67 -18.92 -28.60
CA LEU A 515 -12.02 -20.31 -28.93
C LEU A 515 -12.78 -20.43 -30.26
N ALA A 516 -13.70 -19.50 -30.55
CA ALA A 516 -14.42 -19.48 -31.82
C ALA A 516 -13.47 -19.24 -33.01
N VAL A 517 -12.57 -18.24 -32.90
CA VAL A 517 -11.60 -17.93 -33.96
C VAL A 517 -10.55 -19.02 -34.11
N THR A 518 -10.10 -19.66 -33.03
CA THR A 518 -9.16 -20.80 -33.13
C THR A 518 -9.84 -22.01 -33.75
N SER A 519 -11.09 -22.33 -33.38
CA SER A 519 -11.82 -23.45 -33.97
C SER A 519 -12.07 -23.27 -35.47
N GLN A 520 -12.38 -22.05 -35.92
CA GLN A 520 -12.58 -21.77 -37.35
C GLN A 520 -11.25 -21.86 -38.13
N ARG A 521 -10.15 -21.37 -37.55
CA ARG A 521 -8.81 -21.47 -38.15
C ARG A 521 -8.34 -22.92 -38.24
N GLU A 522 -8.62 -23.72 -37.22
CA GLU A 522 -8.29 -25.14 -37.18
C GLU A 522 -9.11 -25.94 -38.19
N ALA A 523 -10.41 -25.69 -38.30
CA ALA A 523 -11.27 -26.29 -39.32
C ALA A 523 -10.80 -25.95 -40.74
N THR A 524 -10.37 -24.71 -41.00
CA THR A 524 -9.86 -24.29 -42.32
C THR A 524 -8.54 -24.96 -42.64
N ARG A 525 -7.64 -25.08 -41.65
CA ARG A 525 -6.36 -25.78 -41.80
C ARG A 525 -6.57 -27.27 -42.11
N LEU A 526 -7.43 -27.95 -41.34
CA LEU A 526 -7.77 -29.35 -41.55
C LEU A 526 -8.39 -29.58 -42.93
N ARG A 527 -9.30 -28.70 -43.36
CA ARG A 527 -9.90 -28.74 -44.70
C ARG A 527 -8.85 -28.61 -45.80
N ASN A 528 -7.96 -27.61 -45.73
CA ASN A 528 -6.95 -27.38 -46.75
C ASN A 528 -5.90 -28.51 -46.78
N HIS A 529 -5.54 -29.07 -45.63
CA HIS A 529 -4.71 -30.29 -45.55
C HIS A 529 -5.36 -31.47 -46.28
N ALA A 530 -6.64 -31.74 -46.00
CA ALA A 530 -7.36 -32.83 -46.64
C ALA A 530 -7.51 -32.65 -48.17
N LEU A 531 -7.69 -31.41 -48.64
CA LEU A 531 -7.74 -31.12 -50.08
C LEU A 531 -6.38 -31.28 -50.76
N SER A 532 -5.29 -30.87 -50.10
CA SER A 532 -3.93 -31.06 -50.61
C SER A 532 -3.57 -32.55 -50.72
N GLN A 533 -3.92 -33.36 -49.71
CA GLN A 533 -3.73 -34.82 -49.73
C GLN A 533 -4.50 -35.48 -50.87
N ARG A 534 -5.78 -35.14 -51.05
CA ARG A 534 -6.58 -35.66 -52.18
C ARG A 534 -6.00 -35.29 -53.54
N ALA A 535 -5.45 -34.09 -53.67
CA ALA A 535 -4.79 -33.66 -54.90
C ALA A 535 -3.49 -34.45 -55.14
N ALA A 536 -2.72 -34.74 -54.08
CA ALA A 536 -1.53 -35.59 -54.15
C ALA A 536 -1.86 -37.03 -54.55
N ASP A 537 -2.88 -37.63 -53.94
CA ASP A 537 -3.36 -38.97 -54.30
C ASP A 537 -3.78 -39.03 -55.77
N LYS A 538 -4.50 -37.99 -56.23
CA LYS A 538 -4.92 -37.90 -57.63
C LYS A 538 -3.74 -37.67 -58.57
N ALA A 539 -2.74 -36.90 -58.17
CA ALA A 539 -1.51 -36.73 -58.92
C ALA A 539 -0.75 -38.05 -59.03
N ALA A 540 -0.71 -38.86 -57.97
CA ALA A 540 -0.08 -40.18 -57.99
C ALA A 540 -0.74 -41.12 -59.01
N GLU A 541 -2.07 -41.11 -59.14
CA GLU A 541 -2.79 -41.87 -60.19
C GLU A 541 -2.39 -41.46 -61.61
N LEU A 542 -2.07 -40.18 -61.81
CA LEU A 542 -1.74 -39.62 -63.12
C LEU A 542 -0.28 -39.84 -63.53
N LEU A 543 0.60 -40.30 -62.63
CA LEU A 543 2.05 -40.42 -62.87
C LEU A 543 2.41 -41.21 -64.14
N HIS A 544 1.67 -42.26 -64.46
CA HIS A 544 1.94 -43.09 -65.65
C HIS A 544 1.27 -42.59 -66.93
N THR A 545 0.09 -41.98 -66.81
CA THR A 545 -0.74 -41.62 -67.96
C THR A 545 -0.51 -40.19 -68.41
N ASN A 546 -0.32 -39.27 -67.47
CA ASN A 546 -0.04 -37.86 -67.75
C ASN A 546 0.79 -37.23 -66.62
N PRO A 547 2.13 -37.38 -66.65
CA PRO A 547 2.98 -36.90 -65.57
C PRO A 547 3.07 -35.36 -65.50
N LEU A 548 2.73 -34.64 -66.59
CA LEU A 548 2.61 -33.18 -66.57
C LEU A 548 1.41 -32.73 -65.74
N ASP A 549 0.23 -33.34 -65.94
CA ASP A 549 -0.95 -33.03 -65.14
C ASP A 549 -0.75 -33.44 -63.66
N ALA A 550 -0.05 -34.55 -63.42
CA ALA A 550 0.36 -34.97 -62.08
C ALA A 550 1.19 -33.87 -61.39
N ALA A 551 2.21 -33.31 -62.07
CA ALA A 551 3.06 -32.27 -61.51
C ALA A 551 2.28 -30.98 -61.23
N VAL A 552 1.39 -30.58 -62.15
CA VAL A 552 0.57 -29.36 -61.99
C VAL A 552 -0.41 -29.51 -60.83
N LEU A 553 -1.05 -30.67 -60.68
CA LEU A 553 -1.99 -30.95 -59.60
C LEU A 553 -1.29 -31.08 -58.24
N ALA A 554 -0.13 -31.73 -58.17
CA ALA A 554 0.69 -31.81 -56.96
C ALA A 554 1.19 -30.42 -56.53
N LEU A 555 1.64 -29.58 -57.47
CA LEU A 555 2.03 -28.19 -57.19
C LEU A 555 0.86 -27.37 -56.66
N ALA A 556 -0.34 -27.53 -57.23
CA ALA A 556 -1.54 -26.86 -56.75
C ALA A 556 -1.91 -27.32 -55.33
N GLY A 557 -1.84 -28.62 -55.05
CA GLY A 557 -2.02 -29.18 -53.71
C GLY A 557 -1.04 -28.57 -52.71
N TYR A 558 0.25 -28.59 -53.02
CA TYR A 558 1.31 -28.03 -52.18
C TYR A 558 1.08 -26.55 -51.87
N ARG A 559 0.51 -25.78 -52.82
CA ARG A 559 0.19 -24.36 -52.63
C ARG A 559 -1.08 -24.11 -51.82
N VAL A 560 -2.03 -25.04 -51.83
CA VAL A 560 -3.21 -25.02 -50.95
C VAL A 560 -2.83 -25.35 -49.52
N ALA A 561 -2.03 -26.39 -49.33
CA ALA A 561 -1.38 -26.72 -48.07
C ALA A 561 -0.09 -27.51 -48.34
N PRO A 562 1.06 -27.13 -47.77
CA PRO A 562 2.34 -27.80 -47.99
C PRO A 562 2.41 -29.11 -47.20
N THR A 563 1.66 -30.11 -47.65
CA THR A 563 1.68 -31.48 -47.11
C THR A 563 2.87 -32.26 -47.67
N THR A 564 3.35 -33.23 -46.90
CA THR A 564 4.32 -34.24 -47.33
C THR A 564 3.86 -34.97 -48.58
N GLU A 565 2.57 -35.33 -48.66
CA GLU A 565 2.02 -36.07 -49.79
C GLU A 565 2.12 -35.28 -51.10
N ALA A 566 1.73 -33.99 -51.09
CA ALA A 566 1.82 -33.13 -52.27
C ALA A 566 3.27 -32.78 -52.66
N HIS A 567 4.17 -32.67 -51.67
CA HIS A 567 5.60 -32.52 -51.91
C HIS A 567 6.18 -33.74 -52.64
N ASP A 568 5.90 -34.94 -52.13
CA ASP A 568 6.44 -36.18 -52.68
C ASP A 568 5.84 -36.50 -54.06
N ALA A 569 4.53 -36.28 -54.24
CA ALA A 569 3.87 -36.42 -55.53
C ALA A 569 4.46 -35.50 -56.59
N LEU A 570 4.89 -34.29 -56.22
CA LEU A 570 5.52 -33.36 -57.15
C LEU A 570 6.93 -33.84 -57.57
N ILE A 571 7.72 -34.38 -56.65
CA ILE A 571 9.04 -34.95 -56.95
C ILE A 571 8.89 -36.17 -57.87
N LEU A 572 7.94 -37.06 -57.57
CA LEU A 572 7.64 -38.23 -58.41
C LEU A 572 7.15 -37.82 -59.80
N ALA A 573 6.29 -36.81 -59.90
CA ALA A 573 5.83 -36.31 -61.20
C ALA A 573 6.96 -35.67 -62.01
N ASP A 574 7.86 -34.92 -61.38
CA ASP A 574 9.05 -34.37 -62.03
C ASP A 574 9.97 -35.47 -62.57
N ALA A 575 10.22 -36.51 -61.76
CA ALA A 575 11.01 -37.67 -62.15
C ALA A 575 10.35 -38.46 -63.29
N ALA A 576 9.02 -38.59 -63.27
CA ALA A 576 8.25 -39.26 -64.32
C ALA A 576 8.28 -38.49 -65.65
N ILE A 577 8.26 -37.15 -65.62
CA ILE A 577 8.40 -36.31 -66.82
C ILE A 577 9.77 -36.50 -67.47
N GLY A 578 10.82 -36.61 -66.66
CA GLY A 578 12.19 -36.88 -67.11
C GLY A 578 12.49 -38.37 -67.34
N ALA A 579 11.51 -39.26 -67.15
CA ALA A 579 11.73 -40.69 -67.25
C ALA A 579 11.99 -41.08 -68.70
N ASN A 580 13.23 -41.51 -68.96
CA ASN A 580 13.58 -42.08 -70.25
C ASN A 580 13.39 -43.59 -70.17
N ALA A 581 12.71 -44.15 -71.17
CA ALA A 581 12.84 -45.58 -71.44
C ALA A 581 14.33 -45.86 -71.60
N ASN A 582 14.83 -46.92 -70.97
CA ASN A 582 16.20 -47.39 -71.11
C ASN A 582 16.39 -47.93 -72.55
N ARG A 583 16.33 -47.03 -73.53
CA ARG A 583 16.27 -47.24 -74.98
C ARG A 583 17.58 -46.84 -75.67
N ASP A 584 18.62 -46.53 -74.91
CA ASP A 584 19.98 -46.74 -75.38
C ASP A 584 20.23 -48.26 -75.40
N ASN A 585 20.12 -48.80 -76.61
CA ASN A 585 20.26 -50.19 -76.99
C ASN A 585 21.55 -50.87 -76.48
N ASP A 586 21.45 -52.21 -76.38
CA ASP A 586 22.50 -53.24 -76.31
C ASP A 586 23.04 -53.72 -74.95
N LEU A 587 22.53 -53.23 -73.81
CA LEU A 587 23.17 -53.53 -72.52
C LEU A 587 22.25 -54.11 -71.43
N GLY A 588 21.50 -55.16 -71.78
CA GLY A 588 20.46 -55.79 -70.94
C GLY A 588 20.91 -56.58 -69.70
N HIS A 589 22.20 -56.63 -69.37
CA HIS A 589 22.69 -57.28 -68.13
C HIS A 589 23.93 -56.55 -67.62
N LEU A 590 23.74 -55.30 -67.23
CA LEU A 590 24.86 -54.40 -66.99
C LEU A 590 25.19 -54.26 -65.50
N ILE A 591 26.34 -54.81 -65.10
CA ILE A 591 27.00 -54.42 -63.84
C ILE A 591 27.74 -53.11 -64.13
N ARG A 592 27.16 -51.98 -63.71
CA ARG A 592 27.88 -50.71 -63.57
C ARG A 592 28.31 -50.60 -62.12
N PRO A 593 29.58 -50.54 -61.78
CA PRO A 593 30.00 -50.24 -60.43
C PRO A 593 29.78 -48.73 -60.13
N PRO A 594 30.10 -48.25 -58.91
CA PRO A 594 29.76 -46.90 -58.44
C PRO A 594 30.49 -45.74 -59.14
N GLY A 595 31.63 -46.00 -59.81
CA GLY A 595 32.53 -45.00 -60.38
C GLY A 595 32.25 -44.61 -61.83
N ASP A 596 31.26 -45.23 -62.48
CA ASP A 596 30.78 -44.93 -63.85
C ASP A 596 31.86 -44.97 -64.95
N ARG A 597 33.01 -45.62 -64.68
CA ARG A 597 34.13 -45.77 -65.62
C ARG A 597 33.98 -47.03 -66.48
N VAL A 598 33.46 -48.12 -65.90
CA VAL A 598 33.24 -49.40 -66.58
C VAL A 598 31.77 -49.82 -66.61
N ALA A 599 31.37 -50.40 -67.72
CA ALA A 599 30.11 -51.10 -67.88
C ALA A 599 30.39 -52.51 -68.43
N ILE A 600 29.68 -53.53 -67.94
CA ILE A 600 29.92 -54.93 -68.36
C ILE A 600 28.64 -55.53 -68.88
N THR A 601 28.64 -56.10 -70.09
CA THR A 601 27.49 -56.80 -70.64
C THR A 601 27.77 -58.23 -71.00
N LEU A 602 26.80 -59.09 -70.75
CA LEU A 602 26.86 -60.49 -71.16
C LEU A 602 26.56 -60.61 -72.66
N GLU A 603 27.55 -61.05 -73.43
CA GLU A 603 27.38 -61.53 -74.81
C GLU A 603 27.39 -63.07 -74.83
N ALA A 604 27.03 -63.68 -75.95
CA ALA A 604 26.87 -65.14 -76.06
C ALA A 604 28.17 -65.94 -75.77
N ASP A 605 29.35 -65.37 -76.00
CA ASP A 605 30.66 -66.04 -75.86
C ASP A 605 31.63 -65.39 -74.85
N ALA A 606 31.27 -64.25 -74.26
CA ALA A 606 32.14 -63.44 -73.41
C ALA A 606 31.35 -62.39 -72.60
N ALA A 607 31.97 -61.83 -71.55
CA ALA A 607 31.51 -60.57 -70.98
C ALA A 607 32.24 -59.39 -71.66
N GLN A 608 31.49 -58.49 -72.30
CA GLN A 608 32.01 -57.31 -72.99
C GLN A 608 32.16 -56.14 -72.01
N LEU A 609 33.36 -55.57 -71.93
CA LEU A 609 33.64 -54.36 -71.17
C LEU A 609 33.37 -53.13 -72.05
N TRP A 610 32.86 -52.08 -71.42
CA TRP A 610 32.60 -50.78 -72.02
C TRP A 610 33.29 -49.73 -71.16
N ALA A 611 34.02 -48.84 -71.82
CA ALA A 611 34.70 -47.72 -71.18
C ALA A 611 33.86 -46.46 -71.35
N ARG A 612 33.83 -45.62 -70.32
CA ARG A 612 33.21 -44.30 -70.40
C ARG A 612 34.03 -43.35 -71.27
N ASP A 613 33.39 -42.68 -72.21
CA ASP A 613 33.98 -41.66 -73.09
C ASP A 613 33.09 -40.41 -73.11
N GLY A 614 33.41 -39.44 -72.26
CA GLY A 614 32.54 -38.28 -72.00
C GLY A 614 31.16 -38.70 -71.46
N SER A 615 30.10 -38.26 -72.13
CA SER A 615 28.72 -38.65 -71.82
C SER A 615 28.28 -39.96 -72.47
N GLY A 616 29.10 -40.58 -73.32
CA GLY A 616 28.80 -41.82 -74.03
C GLY A 616 29.63 -43.03 -73.54
N TRP A 617 29.33 -44.19 -74.12
CA TRP A 617 30.03 -45.45 -73.86
C TRP A 617 30.73 -45.94 -75.13
N ARG A 618 31.99 -46.37 -75.00
CA ARG A 618 32.72 -47.06 -76.07
C ARG A 618 32.94 -48.52 -75.71
N ARG A 619 32.96 -49.39 -76.71
CA ARG A 619 33.39 -50.79 -76.52
C ARG A 619 34.88 -50.83 -76.17
N ALA A 620 35.23 -51.63 -75.18
CA ALA A 620 36.60 -51.90 -74.77
C ALA A 620 36.92 -53.41 -74.95
N GLY A 621 37.66 -54.01 -74.02
CA GLY A 621 38.04 -55.42 -74.04
C GLY A 621 36.93 -56.42 -73.68
N ARG A 622 37.24 -57.71 -73.75
CA ARG A 622 36.31 -58.82 -73.46
C ARG A 622 36.91 -59.79 -72.44
N LEU A 623 36.09 -60.28 -71.52
CA LEU A 623 36.45 -61.32 -70.55
C LEU A 623 36.04 -62.69 -71.13
N LYS A 624 37.03 -63.57 -71.41
CA LYS A 624 36.83 -64.91 -72.01
C LYS A 624 37.48 -66.01 -71.16
N PRO A 625 36.91 -67.24 -71.07
CA PRO A 625 35.68 -67.74 -71.68
C PRO A 625 34.39 -67.25 -70.98
N ILE A 626 33.19 -67.68 -71.43
CA ILE A 626 31.88 -67.31 -70.85
C ILE A 626 31.89 -67.51 -69.33
N ASN A 627 31.93 -66.40 -68.60
CA ASN A 627 31.79 -66.35 -67.17
C ASN A 627 30.76 -65.26 -66.82
N PHE A 628 29.95 -65.48 -65.79
CA PHE A 628 28.98 -64.49 -65.31
C PHE A 628 29.73 -63.50 -64.40
N PRO A 629 29.90 -62.22 -64.79
CA PRO A 629 30.44 -61.21 -63.89
C PRO A 629 29.42 -61.03 -62.76
N TYR A 630 29.89 -60.94 -61.51
CA TYR A 630 28.99 -60.79 -60.37
C TYR A 630 29.56 -59.93 -59.23
N LEU A 631 30.88 -59.67 -59.20
CA LEU A 631 31.51 -58.68 -58.32
C LEU A 631 32.43 -57.76 -59.13
N VAL A 632 32.48 -56.49 -58.72
CA VAL A 632 33.41 -55.49 -59.25
C VAL A 632 33.92 -54.65 -58.10
N SER A 633 35.23 -54.34 -58.08
CA SER A 633 35.83 -53.44 -57.08
C SER A 633 35.27 -52.03 -57.17
N ALA A 634 35.28 -51.33 -56.04
CA ALA A 634 34.74 -49.97 -55.97
C ALA A 634 35.55 -48.97 -56.82
N ASP A 635 36.86 -49.20 -56.97
CA ASP A 635 37.73 -48.48 -57.91
C ASP A 635 37.59 -48.95 -59.38
N GLU A 636 36.74 -49.94 -59.61
CA GLU A 636 36.42 -50.54 -60.90
C GLU A 636 37.60 -51.20 -61.62
N ASN A 637 38.72 -51.46 -60.94
CA ASN A 637 39.93 -52.07 -61.52
C ASN A 637 39.94 -53.60 -61.48
N ARG A 638 39.01 -54.23 -60.76
CA ARG A 638 38.90 -55.68 -60.63
C ARG A 638 37.49 -56.15 -60.90
N VAL A 639 37.34 -57.19 -61.72
CA VAL A 639 36.05 -57.85 -61.98
C VAL A 639 36.18 -59.32 -61.64
N VAL A 640 35.26 -59.86 -60.83
CA VAL A 640 35.17 -61.31 -60.59
C VAL A 640 34.04 -61.88 -61.43
N THR A 641 34.40 -62.94 -62.15
CA THR A 641 33.50 -63.67 -63.03
C THR A 641 33.43 -65.13 -62.62
N ARG A 642 32.24 -65.71 -62.65
CA ARG A 642 32.03 -67.12 -62.33
C ARG A 642 31.91 -67.98 -63.58
N GLN A 643 32.70 -69.04 -63.66
CA GLN A 643 32.62 -69.97 -64.78
C GLN A 643 31.38 -70.87 -64.66
N SER A 644 30.77 -71.23 -65.80
CA SER A 644 29.65 -72.17 -65.85
C SER A 644 30.01 -73.57 -65.32
N SER A 645 31.28 -73.98 -65.44
CA SER A 645 31.83 -75.23 -64.90
C SER A 645 32.11 -75.19 -63.39
N GLY A 646 31.89 -74.04 -62.73
CA GLY A 646 32.32 -73.79 -61.36
C GLY A 646 33.73 -73.20 -61.29
N GLY A 647 33.99 -72.43 -60.21
CA GLY A 647 35.22 -71.65 -60.01
C GLY A 647 35.08 -70.18 -60.42
N ASP A 648 35.81 -69.32 -59.73
CA ASP A 648 35.83 -67.87 -59.97
C ASP A 648 37.16 -67.45 -60.60
N ILE A 649 37.10 -66.50 -61.53
CA ILE A 649 38.25 -65.84 -62.14
C ILE A 649 38.14 -64.35 -61.86
N MET A 650 39.18 -63.79 -61.25
CA MET A 650 39.35 -62.34 -61.12
C MET A 650 40.07 -61.80 -62.35
N TRP A 651 39.68 -60.61 -62.79
CA TRP A 651 40.25 -59.91 -63.93
C TRP A 651 40.79 -58.57 -63.48
N ASP A 652 42.05 -58.28 -63.79
CA ASP A 652 42.58 -56.92 -63.77
C ASP A 652 42.10 -56.20 -65.03
N VAL A 653 41.28 -55.17 -64.81
CA VAL A 653 40.68 -54.34 -65.85
C VAL A 653 41.10 -52.87 -65.71
N THR A 654 42.25 -52.62 -65.06
CA THR A 654 42.83 -51.27 -64.97
C THR A 654 43.00 -50.64 -66.36
N ASP A 655 43.44 -51.45 -67.32
CA ASP A 655 43.34 -51.20 -68.76
C ASP A 655 42.13 -51.96 -69.32
N LEU A 656 41.04 -51.22 -69.57
CA LEU A 656 39.78 -51.79 -70.06
C LEU A 656 39.90 -52.42 -71.45
N ASP A 657 40.88 -52.01 -72.27
CA ASP A 657 41.07 -52.54 -73.62
C ASP A 657 41.83 -53.88 -73.61
N ALA A 658 42.59 -54.16 -72.55
CA ALA A 658 43.42 -55.36 -72.41
C ALA A 658 43.25 -56.04 -71.04
N PRO A 659 42.06 -56.61 -70.73
CA PRO A 659 41.79 -57.26 -69.46
C PRO A 659 42.66 -58.50 -69.26
N ARG A 660 43.19 -58.69 -68.05
CA ARG A 660 44.10 -59.80 -67.73
C ARG A 660 43.55 -60.67 -66.60
N PRO A 661 43.54 -62.01 -66.74
CA PRO A 661 43.11 -62.88 -65.65
C PRO A 661 44.15 -62.85 -64.53
N VAL A 662 43.69 -62.64 -63.31
CA VAL A 662 44.44 -62.76 -62.06
C VAL A 662 44.04 -64.09 -61.42
N PRO A 663 44.99 -65.02 -61.21
CA PRO A 663 44.70 -66.30 -60.58
C PRO A 663 44.08 -66.11 -59.19
N LEU A 664 42.93 -66.75 -58.97
CA LEU A 664 42.34 -66.88 -57.64
C LEU A 664 42.71 -68.25 -57.04
N PRO A 665 42.80 -68.37 -55.71
CA PRO A 665 42.80 -69.69 -55.07
C PRO A 665 41.54 -70.48 -55.45
N PRO A 666 41.55 -71.82 -55.36
CA PRO A 666 40.38 -72.64 -55.69
C PRO A 666 39.28 -72.46 -54.64
N LEU A 667 38.46 -71.42 -54.82
CA LEU A 667 37.37 -71.06 -53.91
C LEU A 667 36.03 -71.61 -54.41
N PRO A 668 35.14 -72.05 -53.51
CA PRO A 668 33.79 -72.45 -53.89
C PRO A 668 32.95 -71.26 -54.38
N LEU A 669 33.13 -70.06 -53.82
CA LEU A 669 32.54 -68.79 -54.26
C LEU A 669 33.23 -67.62 -53.54
N VAL A 670 33.67 -66.58 -54.25
CA VAL A 670 34.03 -65.29 -53.63
C VAL A 670 32.75 -64.56 -53.24
N HIS A 671 32.59 -64.21 -51.97
CA HIS A 671 31.39 -63.51 -51.50
C HIS A 671 31.50 -62.00 -51.72
N SER A 672 32.68 -61.43 -51.50
CA SER A 672 32.91 -59.99 -51.69
C SER A 672 34.41 -59.66 -51.70
N LEU A 673 34.72 -58.42 -52.08
CA LEU A 673 36.06 -57.88 -52.28
C LEU A 673 36.14 -56.44 -51.73
N ASP A 674 37.33 -55.96 -51.41
CA ASP A 674 37.56 -54.60 -50.91
C ASP A 674 37.58 -53.55 -52.03
N THR A 675 37.88 -52.29 -51.70
CA THR A 675 37.84 -51.16 -52.65
C THR A 675 38.71 -51.39 -53.89
N HIS A 676 39.86 -52.05 -53.72
CA HIS A 676 40.86 -52.29 -54.77
C HIS A 676 40.85 -53.71 -55.32
N GLY A 677 40.09 -54.62 -54.68
CA GLY A 677 40.08 -56.06 -54.97
C GLY A 677 41.37 -56.79 -54.56
N ASP A 678 42.10 -56.25 -53.58
CA ASP A 678 43.32 -56.85 -53.01
C ASP A 678 43.00 -57.81 -51.85
N VAL A 679 41.87 -57.58 -51.17
CA VAL A 679 41.33 -58.44 -50.13
C VAL A 679 40.03 -59.08 -50.58
N LEU A 680 39.97 -60.41 -50.52
CA LEU A 680 38.84 -61.22 -50.91
C LEU A 680 38.30 -61.97 -49.71
N THR A 681 36.98 -62.14 -49.62
CA THR A 681 36.36 -62.93 -48.56
C THR A 681 35.41 -63.98 -49.12
N ALA A 682 35.35 -65.11 -48.45
CA ALA A 682 34.40 -66.19 -48.72
C ALA A 682 34.02 -66.89 -47.42
N VAL A 683 32.96 -67.70 -47.49
CA VAL A 683 32.57 -68.60 -46.41
C VAL A 683 32.83 -70.03 -46.88
N VAL A 684 33.67 -70.76 -46.15
CA VAL A 684 34.04 -72.16 -46.45
C VAL A 684 33.80 -73.00 -45.21
N ASP A 685 32.99 -74.05 -45.32
CA ASP A 685 32.65 -74.94 -44.21
C ASP A 685 32.12 -74.22 -42.94
N GLY A 686 31.48 -73.07 -43.13
CA GLY A 686 30.95 -72.23 -42.06
C GLY A 686 31.99 -71.36 -41.34
N GLU A 687 33.22 -71.28 -41.84
CA GLU A 687 34.25 -70.33 -41.39
C GLU A 687 34.40 -69.18 -42.40
N ALA A 688 34.68 -67.97 -41.90
CA ALA A 688 35.06 -66.86 -42.76
C ALA A 688 36.52 -67.01 -43.16
N VAL A 689 36.77 -66.97 -44.47
CA VAL A 689 38.12 -67.06 -45.02
C VAL A 689 38.43 -65.78 -45.77
N VAL A 690 39.59 -65.20 -45.47
CA VAL A 690 40.08 -63.96 -46.06
C VAL A 690 41.36 -64.24 -46.82
N TRP A 691 41.46 -63.76 -48.06
CA TRP A 691 42.68 -63.80 -48.86
C TRP A 691 43.20 -62.39 -49.06
N ARG A 692 44.46 -62.17 -48.68
CA ARG A 692 45.20 -60.93 -48.96
C ARG A 692 46.55 -61.31 -49.57
N SER A 693 46.85 -60.78 -50.75
CA SER A 693 48.12 -61.03 -51.45
C SER A 693 48.49 -62.51 -51.59
N GLY A 694 47.50 -63.38 -51.79
CA GLY A 694 47.68 -64.84 -51.95
C GLY A 694 47.80 -65.64 -50.64
N ILE A 695 47.78 -64.99 -49.47
CA ILE A 695 47.81 -65.65 -48.16
C ILE A 695 46.37 -65.90 -47.69
N GLU A 696 46.04 -67.17 -47.42
CA GLU A 696 44.77 -67.58 -46.82
C GLU A 696 44.81 -67.40 -45.30
N THR A 697 43.80 -66.73 -44.77
CA THR A 697 43.62 -66.53 -43.33
C THR A 697 42.20 -66.92 -42.94
N ARG A 698 42.05 -67.93 -42.09
CA ARG A 698 40.74 -68.34 -41.54
C ARG A 698 40.47 -67.61 -40.24
N LEU A 699 39.32 -66.94 -40.17
CA LEU A 699 38.89 -66.28 -38.94
C LEU A 699 38.39 -67.34 -37.94
N PRO A 700 38.81 -67.28 -36.67
CA PRO A 700 38.41 -68.23 -35.65
C PRO A 700 36.90 -68.42 -35.51
N GLY A 701 36.49 -69.69 -35.46
CA GLY A 701 35.14 -70.16 -35.13
C GLY A 701 34.23 -70.37 -36.34
N THR A 702 33.24 -71.25 -36.19
CA THR A 702 32.27 -71.63 -37.23
C THR A 702 30.95 -70.84 -37.13
N GLY A 703 30.00 -71.12 -38.02
CA GLY A 703 28.66 -70.52 -38.05
C GLY A 703 28.57 -69.20 -38.83
N VAL A 704 29.57 -68.86 -39.63
CA VAL A 704 29.56 -67.66 -40.48
C VAL A 704 28.57 -67.84 -41.64
N GLU A 705 27.67 -66.86 -41.82
CA GLU A 705 26.68 -66.81 -42.91
C GLU A 705 27.09 -65.82 -44.01
N ALA A 706 27.80 -64.74 -43.66
CA ALA A 706 28.32 -63.76 -44.61
C ALA A 706 29.67 -63.21 -44.13
N ALA A 707 30.55 -62.89 -45.06
CA ALA A 707 31.84 -62.25 -44.81
C ALA A 707 32.09 -61.16 -45.86
N MET A 708 32.56 -60.00 -45.41
CA MET A 708 32.85 -58.85 -46.26
C MET A 708 34.11 -58.11 -45.80
N PRO A 709 35.07 -57.79 -46.67
CA PRO A 709 36.26 -57.05 -46.26
C PRO A 709 35.92 -55.57 -46.01
N LEU A 710 36.66 -54.94 -45.10
CA LEU A 710 36.58 -53.49 -44.93
C LEU A 710 37.14 -52.77 -46.16
N PRO A 711 36.65 -51.57 -46.51
CA PRO A 711 37.06 -50.87 -47.73
C PRO A 711 38.55 -50.55 -47.81
N ASP A 712 39.19 -50.31 -46.67
CA ASP A 712 40.62 -50.05 -46.52
C ASP A 712 41.47 -51.33 -46.55
N GLY A 713 40.82 -52.49 -46.68
CA GLY A 713 41.44 -53.79 -46.66
C GLY A 713 42.05 -54.17 -45.32
N THR A 714 41.87 -53.43 -44.22
CA THR A 714 42.56 -53.69 -42.94
C THR A 714 41.91 -54.81 -42.11
N GLY A 715 40.64 -55.10 -42.39
CA GLY A 715 39.84 -56.06 -41.65
C GLY A 715 38.68 -56.64 -42.45
N ALA A 716 37.77 -57.34 -41.78
CA ALA A 716 36.54 -57.88 -42.35
C ALA A 716 35.37 -57.79 -41.36
N VAL A 717 34.16 -57.60 -41.88
CA VAL A 717 32.89 -57.74 -41.17
C VAL A 717 32.31 -59.10 -41.50
N ILE A 718 31.90 -59.85 -40.48
CA ILE A 718 31.26 -61.15 -40.66
C ILE A 718 29.92 -61.19 -39.92
N VAL A 719 28.98 -61.97 -40.46
CA VAL A 719 27.73 -62.30 -39.77
C VAL A 719 27.82 -63.74 -39.32
N ARG A 720 27.78 -63.95 -38.01
CA ARG A 720 27.91 -65.27 -37.40
C ARG A 720 26.61 -65.65 -36.71
N ARG A 721 26.07 -66.81 -37.04
CA ARG A 721 24.96 -67.43 -36.32
C ARG A 721 25.49 -68.24 -35.14
N HIS A 722 24.91 -68.00 -33.97
CA HIS A 722 25.16 -68.73 -32.73
C HIS A 722 24.05 -69.77 -32.48
N ASP A 723 24.13 -70.53 -31.39
CA ASP A 723 23.10 -71.51 -31.01
C ASP A 723 21.70 -70.84 -30.94
N GLY A 724 20.76 -71.37 -31.73
CA GLY A 724 19.44 -70.77 -31.96
C GLY A 724 19.38 -69.92 -33.25
N ASP A 725 18.58 -68.85 -33.21
CA ASP A 725 18.38 -67.92 -34.34
C ASP A 725 19.18 -66.60 -34.22
N ARG A 726 20.02 -66.48 -33.17
CA ARG A 726 20.82 -65.28 -32.87
C ARG A 726 21.98 -65.14 -33.83
N ARG A 727 22.09 -63.99 -34.48
CA ARG A 727 23.21 -63.59 -35.35
C ARG A 727 23.92 -62.38 -34.80
N ASP A 728 25.25 -62.46 -34.76
CA ASP A 728 26.14 -61.37 -34.34
C ASP A 728 26.88 -60.84 -35.58
N VAL A 729 26.89 -59.52 -35.75
CA VAL A 729 27.69 -58.82 -36.77
C VAL A 729 29.02 -58.44 -36.13
N GLU A 730 30.09 -59.12 -36.50
CA GLU A 730 31.42 -58.98 -35.89
C GLU A 730 32.39 -58.24 -36.82
N VAL A 731 33.23 -57.36 -36.27
CA VAL A 731 34.35 -56.73 -36.95
C VAL A 731 35.64 -57.41 -36.51
N TRP A 732 36.46 -57.79 -37.49
CA TRP A 732 37.74 -58.45 -37.30
C TRP A 732 38.85 -57.63 -37.93
N THR A 733 39.93 -57.39 -37.19
CA THR A 733 41.15 -56.77 -37.73
C THR A 733 42.15 -57.85 -38.14
N LEU A 734 42.88 -57.60 -39.23
CA LEU A 734 43.82 -58.52 -39.86
C LEU A 734 45.27 -58.01 -39.77
N ASP A 735 45.63 -57.32 -38.69
CA ASP A 735 46.96 -56.81 -38.37
C ASP A 735 47.77 -57.86 -37.60
N GLY A 736 48.31 -58.84 -38.33
CA GLY A 736 49.04 -59.96 -37.74
C GLY A 736 48.12 -61.15 -37.45
N THR A 737 47.90 -61.49 -36.18
CA THR A 737 46.96 -62.60 -35.84
C THR A 737 45.53 -62.06 -35.85
N PRO A 738 44.62 -62.64 -36.66
CA PRO A 738 43.24 -62.18 -36.73
C PRO A 738 42.58 -62.20 -35.38
N HIS A 739 41.99 -61.07 -34.99
CA HIS A 739 41.26 -60.96 -33.73
C HIS A 739 40.01 -60.12 -33.92
N ARG A 740 38.98 -60.45 -33.13
CA ARG A 740 37.71 -59.74 -33.15
C ARG A 740 37.87 -58.43 -32.39
N THR A 741 37.57 -57.34 -33.06
CA THR A 741 37.74 -55.97 -32.56
C THR A 741 36.44 -55.42 -31.99
N ALA A 742 35.30 -55.75 -32.60
CA ALA A 742 33.99 -55.33 -32.11
C ALA A 742 32.87 -56.31 -32.50
N VAL A 743 31.75 -56.24 -31.78
CA VAL A 743 30.45 -56.77 -32.21
C VAL A 743 29.55 -55.55 -32.43
N LEU A 744 29.18 -55.30 -33.68
CA LEU A 744 28.41 -54.13 -34.10
C LEU A 744 26.95 -54.23 -33.68
N MET A 745 26.37 -55.43 -33.78
CA MET A 745 24.95 -55.67 -33.59
C MET A 745 24.71 -57.15 -33.31
N ASN A 746 23.65 -57.46 -32.58
CA ASN A 746 23.06 -58.79 -32.53
C ASN A 746 21.56 -58.72 -32.84
N ALA A 747 21.02 -59.77 -33.45
CA ALA A 747 19.58 -59.93 -33.68
C ALA A 747 19.18 -61.39 -33.81
N ASP A 748 17.97 -61.71 -33.34
CA ASP A 748 17.35 -63.04 -33.51
C ASP A 748 16.59 -63.14 -34.84
N ALA A 749 17.22 -62.71 -35.94
CA ALA A 749 16.65 -62.71 -37.28
C ALA A 749 17.74 -62.69 -38.35
N PRO A 750 17.47 -63.15 -39.58
CA PRO A 750 18.41 -63.03 -40.69
C PRO A 750 18.85 -61.57 -40.90
N LEU A 751 20.17 -61.36 -40.97
CA LEU A 751 20.80 -60.06 -41.16
C LEU A 751 21.52 -60.03 -42.50
N GLU A 752 21.30 -59.00 -43.30
CA GLU A 752 22.01 -58.76 -44.54
C GLU A 752 22.88 -57.50 -44.39
N PRO A 753 24.21 -57.65 -44.26
CA PRO A 753 25.11 -56.53 -44.17
C PRO A 753 25.46 -56.00 -45.57
N THR A 754 25.72 -54.70 -45.65
CA THR A 754 26.28 -54.03 -46.83
C THR A 754 27.32 -53.04 -46.35
N ILE A 755 28.51 -53.09 -46.93
CA ILE A 755 29.62 -52.19 -46.59
C ILE A 755 29.63 -51.01 -47.57
N GLY A 756 29.70 -49.80 -47.04
CA GLY A 756 29.86 -48.56 -47.78
C GLY A 756 31.32 -48.10 -47.86
N PRO A 757 31.65 -47.15 -48.76
CA PRO A 757 33.03 -46.74 -49.06
C PRO A 757 33.81 -46.10 -47.91
N ALA A 758 33.12 -45.53 -46.90
CA ALA A 758 33.74 -44.85 -45.76
C ALA A 758 33.88 -45.73 -44.49
N GLY A 759 33.77 -47.06 -44.61
CA GLY A 759 33.77 -47.95 -43.44
C GLY A 759 32.45 -47.97 -42.68
N HIS A 760 31.37 -47.46 -43.30
CA HIS A 760 30.02 -47.61 -42.79
C HIS A 760 29.47 -49.01 -43.12
N VAL A 761 28.74 -49.62 -42.19
CA VAL A 761 28.06 -50.91 -42.37
C VAL A 761 26.57 -50.70 -42.20
N ALA A 762 25.82 -50.91 -43.26
CA ALA A 762 24.37 -51.00 -43.22
C ALA A 762 23.96 -52.45 -42.97
N VAL A 763 23.04 -52.67 -42.04
CA VAL A 763 22.50 -53.99 -41.73
C VAL A 763 21.00 -53.91 -41.84
N VAL A 764 20.43 -54.73 -42.73
CA VAL A 764 18.98 -54.89 -42.89
C VAL A 764 18.53 -56.14 -42.16
N ASN A 765 17.55 -55.97 -41.28
CA ASN A 765 16.80 -57.06 -40.68
C ASN A 765 15.51 -57.29 -41.48
N HIS A 766 15.47 -58.37 -42.24
CA HIS A 766 14.35 -58.67 -43.14
C HIS A 766 13.04 -59.02 -42.44
N THR A 767 13.08 -59.44 -41.17
CA THR A 767 11.88 -59.81 -40.41
C THR A 767 11.20 -58.59 -39.81
N THR A 768 11.99 -57.64 -39.32
CA THR A 768 11.49 -56.40 -38.70
C THR A 768 11.46 -55.23 -39.67
N SER A 769 11.97 -55.43 -40.89
CA SER A 769 12.25 -54.36 -41.85
C SER A 769 13.11 -53.25 -41.22
N ARG A 770 13.99 -53.55 -40.27
CA ARG A 770 14.82 -52.52 -39.61
C ARG A 770 16.13 -52.34 -40.35
N LEU A 771 16.46 -51.09 -40.69
CA LEU A 771 17.77 -50.70 -41.22
C LEU A 771 18.57 -50.02 -40.10
N VAL A 772 19.75 -50.56 -39.84
CA VAL A 772 20.72 -49.97 -38.92
C VAL A 772 22.02 -49.69 -39.67
N VAL A 773 22.51 -48.45 -39.63
CA VAL A 773 23.78 -48.06 -40.22
C VAL A 773 24.75 -47.70 -39.12
N LEU A 774 25.92 -48.32 -39.11
CA LEU A 774 26.94 -48.20 -38.07
C LEU A 774 28.27 -47.77 -38.69
N ASP A 775 29.04 -46.99 -37.95
CA ASP A 775 30.44 -46.73 -38.24
C ASP A 775 31.29 -47.84 -37.58
N VAL A 776 32.14 -48.50 -38.35
CA VAL A 776 33.02 -49.57 -37.85
C VAL A 776 34.01 -49.05 -36.79
N THR A 777 34.40 -47.77 -36.87
CA THR A 777 35.32 -47.14 -35.91
C THR A 777 34.63 -46.65 -34.64
N ALA A 778 33.31 -46.40 -34.70
CA ALA A 778 32.51 -45.88 -33.59
C ALA A 778 31.17 -46.64 -33.42
N PRO A 779 31.21 -47.96 -33.13
CA PRO A 779 30.04 -48.84 -33.25
C PRO A 779 28.98 -48.66 -32.15
N ALA A 780 29.27 -47.83 -31.13
CA ALA A 780 28.37 -47.64 -29.99
C ALA A 780 27.10 -46.83 -30.33
N THR A 781 27.09 -46.09 -31.44
CA THR A 781 25.96 -45.24 -31.82
C THR A 781 25.64 -45.43 -33.29
N PRO A 782 24.43 -45.93 -33.65
CA PRO A 782 24.04 -46.03 -35.05
C PRO A 782 23.89 -44.63 -35.66
N LEU A 783 24.44 -44.46 -36.87
CA LEU A 783 24.23 -43.28 -37.70
C LEU A 783 22.77 -43.19 -38.15
N ILE A 784 22.15 -44.35 -38.40
CA ILE A 784 20.73 -44.50 -38.73
C ILE A 784 20.20 -45.73 -38.03
N ASP A 785 19.01 -45.62 -37.44
CA ASP A 785 18.25 -46.72 -36.87
C ASP A 785 16.76 -46.50 -37.13
N VAL A 786 16.23 -47.14 -38.18
CA VAL A 786 14.87 -46.89 -38.67
C VAL A 786 14.16 -48.18 -39.05
N ILE A 787 12.84 -48.19 -38.90
CA ILE A 787 11.98 -49.25 -39.46
C ILE A 787 11.61 -48.82 -40.88
N LEU A 788 12.09 -49.59 -41.85
CA LEU A 788 11.74 -49.52 -43.25
C LEU A 788 10.29 -49.98 -43.47
N GLY A 789 9.70 -49.53 -44.58
CA GLY A 789 8.40 -50.03 -45.01
C GLY A 789 8.44 -51.53 -45.34
N PRO A 790 7.28 -52.21 -45.32
CA PRO A 790 7.22 -53.61 -45.74
C PRO A 790 7.82 -53.76 -47.14
N GLU A 791 8.64 -54.79 -47.32
CA GLU A 791 9.25 -55.16 -48.62
C GLU A 791 10.34 -54.21 -49.17
N GLN A 792 10.90 -53.32 -48.36
CA GLN A 792 12.19 -52.69 -48.68
C GLN A 792 13.32 -53.71 -48.51
N ARG A 793 14.05 -53.97 -49.60
CA ARG A 793 14.93 -55.15 -49.74
C ARG A 793 16.36 -54.81 -50.11
N LEU A 794 16.58 -53.66 -50.75
CA LEU A 794 17.89 -53.29 -51.28
C LEU A 794 18.34 -51.97 -50.68
N VAL A 795 19.58 -51.93 -50.23
CA VAL A 795 20.21 -50.74 -49.67
C VAL A 795 21.46 -50.42 -50.46
N THR A 796 21.65 -49.15 -50.81
CA THR A 796 22.79 -48.69 -51.58
C THR A 796 23.37 -47.42 -50.94
N PHE A 797 24.69 -47.40 -50.77
CA PHE A 797 25.40 -46.20 -50.35
C PHE A 797 25.66 -45.30 -51.55
N SER A 798 25.68 -43.99 -51.32
CA SER A 798 26.25 -43.05 -52.28
C SER A 798 27.75 -43.28 -52.42
N ALA A 799 28.30 -42.93 -53.60
CA ALA A 799 29.72 -43.14 -53.90
C ALA A 799 30.65 -42.35 -52.95
N ASP A 800 30.21 -41.20 -52.45
CA ASP A 800 30.91 -40.39 -51.46
C ASP A 800 30.74 -40.88 -50.01
N GLY A 801 29.89 -41.89 -49.77
CA GLY A 801 29.63 -42.46 -48.45
C GLY A 801 28.83 -41.58 -47.49
N HIS A 802 28.25 -40.46 -47.96
CA HIS A 802 27.50 -39.52 -47.13
C HIS A 802 25.99 -39.75 -47.11
N ALA A 803 25.45 -40.59 -47.99
CA ALA A 803 24.04 -40.88 -48.06
C ALA A 803 23.78 -42.38 -48.26
N ILE A 804 22.59 -42.80 -47.87
CA ILE A 804 22.12 -44.17 -48.08
C ILE A 804 20.68 -44.14 -48.61
N ALA A 805 20.40 -44.99 -49.61
CA ALA A 805 19.06 -45.17 -50.15
C ALA A 805 18.59 -46.60 -49.88
N ALA A 806 17.36 -46.74 -49.40
CA ALA A 806 16.68 -48.02 -49.24
C ALA A 806 15.49 -48.08 -50.20
N THR A 807 15.43 -49.18 -50.94
CA THR A 807 14.46 -49.38 -52.02
C THR A 807 13.65 -50.62 -51.77
N GLY A 808 12.34 -50.45 -51.87
CA GLY A 808 11.36 -51.52 -51.86
C GLY A 808 10.43 -51.44 -53.04
N ARG A 809 9.40 -52.30 -53.02
CA ARG A 809 8.46 -52.44 -54.12
C ARG A 809 7.90 -51.09 -54.55
N ASP A 810 7.25 -50.34 -53.66
CA ASP A 810 6.60 -49.07 -54.00
C ASP A 810 7.22 -47.86 -53.30
N ARG A 811 8.37 -48.03 -52.63
CA ARG A 811 8.95 -46.99 -51.77
C ARG A 811 10.45 -46.87 -51.94
N VAL A 812 10.91 -45.63 -52.10
CA VAL A 812 12.31 -45.24 -52.10
C VAL A 812 12.53 -44.24 -50.98
N SER A 813 13.44 -44.58 -50.07
CA SER A 813 13.78 -43.73 -48.93
C SER A 813 15.27 -43.41 -48.95
N LEU A 814 15.61 -42.19 -48.59
CA LEU A 814 16.93 -41.60 -48.71
C LEU A 814 17.30 -40.93 -47.40
N TRP A 815 18.51 -41.17 -46.90
CA TRP A 815 19.02 -40.56 -45.68
C TRP A 815 20.40 -39.96 -45.89
N ASP A 816 20.64 -38.85 -45.19
CA ASP A 816 21.96 -38.23 -45.01
C ASP A 816 22.60 -38.82 -43.75
N LEU A 817 23.73 -39.50 -43.94
CA LEU A 817 24.47 -40.18 -42.87
C LEU A 817 25.17 -39.19 -41.94
N SER A 818 25.51 -37.98 -42.40
CA SER A 818 26.14 -36.95 -41.57
C SER A 818 25.17 -36.31 -40.56
N ARG A 819 23.87 -36.30 -40.90
CA ARG A 819 22.81 -35.65 -40.11
C ARG A 819 21.87 -36.64 -39.42
N GLY A 820 21.93 -37.92 -39.77
CA GLY A 820 21.03 -38.97 -39.28
C GLY A 820 19.55 -38.69 -39.60
N ARG A 821 19.28 -37.95 -40.70
CA ARG A 821 17.91 -37.55 -41.09
C ARG A 821 17.56 -38.08 -42.47
N ALA A 822 16.30 -38.49 -42.63
CA ALA A 822 15.75 -38.78 -43.93
C ALA A 822 15.74 -37.49 -44.78
N LEU A 823 16.39 -37.54 -45.94
CA LEU A 823 16.34 -36.49 -46.95
C LEU A 823 15.09 -36.62 -47.82
N LEU A 824 14.63 -37.85 -48.05
CA LEU A 824 13.51 -38.15 -48.93
C LEU A 824 12.85 -39.47 -48.52
N SER A 825 11.53 -39.59 -48.67
CA SER A 825 10.85 -40.88 -48.54
C SER A 825 9.63 -40.90 -49.45
N LEU A 826 9.85 -41.30 -50.70
CA LEU A 826 8.81 -41.33 -51.73
C LEU A 826 8.10 -42.67 -51.74
N GLN A 827 6.77 -42.63 -51.78
CA GLN A 827 5.94 -43.79 -52.06
C GLN A 827 5.16 -43.57 -53.35
N ALA A 828 5.23 -44.52 -54.27
CA ALA A 828 4.54 -44.47 -55.55
C ALA A 828 3.79 -45.77 -55.79
N GLN A 829 2.49 -45.78 -55.46
CA GLN A 829 1.67 -46.97 -55.62
C GLN A 829 1.53 -47.36 -57.10
N GLY A 830 1.67 -48.66 -57.38
CA GLY A 830 1.66 -49.19 -58.74
C GLY A 830 3.01 -49.10 -59.47
N ILE A 831 4.00 -48.40 -58.89
CA ILE A 831 5.37 -48.35 -59.41
C ILE A 831 6.22 -49.36 -58.65
N ASN A 832 6.83 -50.30 -59.36
CA ASN A 832 7.77 -51.23 -58.75
C ASN A 832 9.21 -50.73 -58.92
N PHE A 833 9.85 -50.22 -57.87
CA PHE A 833 11.26 -49.85 -57.92
C PHE A 833 12.13 -51.10 -57.73
N THR A 834 12.90 -51.45 -58.77
CA THR A 834 13.75 -52.66 -58.75
C THR A 834 15.17 -52.36 -58.33
N LEU A 835 15.66 -51.15 -58.59
CA LEU A 835 17.01 -50.75 -58.26
C LEU A 835 17.08 -49.24 -58.04
N THR A 836 17.92 -48.80 -57.11
CA THR A 836 18.29 -47.39 -56.97
C THR A 836 19.79 -47.20 -57.02
N ARG A 837 20.22 -46.03 -57.47
CA ARG A 837 21.63 -45.66 -57.54
C ARG A 837 21.81 -44.15 -57.49
N TYR A 838 22.88 -43.70 -56.85
CA TYR A 838 23.30 -42.31 -56.93
C TYR A 838 24.11 -42.02 -58.19
N HIS A 839 23.85 -40.87 -58.80
CA HIS A 839 24.74 -40.31 -59.80
C HIS A 839 25.94 -39.63 -59.11
N PRO A 840 27.19 -40.02 -59.42
CA PRO A 840 28.37 -39.59 -58.66
C PRO A 840 28.61 -38.07 -58.71
N ASP A 841 28.33 -37.40 -59.84
CA ASP A 841 28.62 -35.96 -59.98
C ASP A 841 27.46 -35.01 -59.61
N SER A 842 26.20 -35.47 -59.70
CA SER A 842 25.02 -34.61 -59.57
C SER A 842 24.28 -34.77 -58.24
N GLY A 843 24.55 -35.84 -57.49
CA GLY A 843 23.82 -36.17 -56.27
C GLY A 843 22.36 -36.57 -56.50
N GLU A 844 21.95 -36.80 -57.76
CA GLU A 844 20.62 -37.30 -58.12
C GLU A 844 20.48 -38.79 -57.78
N LEU A 845 19.28 -39.18 -57.36
CA LEU A 845 18.94 -40.58 -57.14
C LEU A 845 18.24 -41.12 -58.39
N HIS A 846 18.86 -42.07 -59.06
CA HIS A 846 18.28 -42.78 -60.20
C HIS A 846 17.60 -44.05 -59.72
N ALA A 847 16.29 -44.19 -59.98
CA ALA A 847 15.52 -45.38 -59.68
C ALA A 847 15.09 -46.08 -60.97
N ILE A 848 15.31 -47.40 -61.05
CA ILE A 848 14.80 -48.23 -62.14
C ILE A 848 13.44 -48.77 -61.74
N THR A 849 12.50 -48.68 -62.66
CA THR A 849 11.11 -49.09 -62.47
C THR A 849 10.78 -50.31 -63.32
N ALA A 850 10.07 -51.28 -62.75
CA ALA A 850 9.52 -52.43 -63.46
C ALA A 850 8.00 -52.30 -63.65
N PRO A 851 7.43 -52.84 -64.75
CA PRO A 851 8.08 -53.65 -65.78
C PRO A 851 8.68 -52.84 -66.95
N THR A 852 8.64 -51.52 -66.91
CA THR A 852 8.98 -50.65 -68.05
C THR A 852 10.48 -50.42 -68.24
N ASP A 853 11.32 -50.84 -67.29
CA ASP A 853 12.75 -50.55 -67.24
C ASP A 853 13.06 -49.08 -67.52
N THR A 854 12.26 -48.17 -66.95
CA THR A 854 12.47 -46.73 -67.10
C THR A 854 13.31 -46.18 -65.97
N VAL A 855 14.27 -45.32 -66.29
CA VAL A 855 15.13 -44.66 -65.30
C VAL A 855 14.48 -43.35 -64.86
N TRP A 856 14.11 -43.29 -63.59
CA TRP A 856 13.54 -42.11 -62.96
C TRP A 856 14.64 -41.34 -62.27
N ARG A 857 14.83 -40.08 -62.66
CA ARG A 857 15.83 -39.18 -62.07
C ARG A 857 15.16 -38.35 -60.99
N MET A 858 15.47 -38.65 -59.73
CA MET A 858 14.89 -37.99 -58.58
C MET A 858 15.88 -36.96 -58.04
N ASP A 859 15.48 -35.69 -58.10
CA ASP A 859 16.24 -34.57 -57.55
C ASP A 859 15.88 -34.40 -56.07
N THR A 860 16.90 -34.35 -55.23
CA THR A 860 16.76 -34.21 -53.78
C THR A 860 16.55 -32.76 -53.35
N ASN A 861 16.72 -31.79 -54.26
CA ASN A 861 16.52 -30.37 -54.03
C ASN A 861 15.12 -29.92 -54.48
N PHE A 862 14.19 -29.85 -53.53
CA PHE A 862 12.80 -29.48 -53.83
C PHE A 862 12.65 -28.07 -54.45
N ASP A 863 13.53 -27.11 -54.16
CA ASP A 863 13.46 -25.78 -54.79
C ASP A 863 13.78 -25.85 -56.30
N GLN A 864 14.65 -26.77 -56.71
CA GLN A 864 14.90 -27.02 -58.13
C GLN A 864 13.70 -27.68 -58.80
N VAL A 865 13.08 -28.67 -58.13
CA VAL A 865 11.84 -29.32 -58.58
C VAL A 865 10.72 -28.28 -58.76
N LEU A 866 10.53 -27.38 -57.79
CA LEU A 866 9.56 -26.28 -57.88
C LEU A 866 9.86 -25.35 -59.05
N ARG A 867 11.13 -24.95 -59.25
CA ARG A 867 11.52 -24.10 -60.38
C ARG A 867 11.22 -24.78 -61.72
N ARG A 868 11.51 -26.08 -61.86
CA ARG A 868 11.20 -26.85 -63.08
C ARG A 868 9.70 -27.06 -63.28
N ALA A 869 8.94 -27.28 -62.22
CA ALA A 869 7.49 -27.33 -62.30
C ALA A 869 6.92 -25.99 -62.79
N CYS A 870 7.49 -24.88 -62.34
CA CYS A 870 7.08 -23.52 -62.71
C CYS A 870 7.44 -23.08 -64.13
N THR A 871 8.34 -23.78 -64.84
CA THR A 871 8.61 -23.51 -66.26
C THR A 871 7.63 -24.20 -67.21
N ARG A 872 6.74 -25.04 -66.69
CA ARG A 872 5.77 -25.83 -67.46
C ARG A 872 4.44 -25.08 -67.60
N PRO A 873 3.60 -25.41 -68.61
CA PRO A 873 2.26 -24.85 -68.69
C PRO A 873 1.41 -25.29 -67.49
N LEU A 874 0.98 -24.32 -66.67
CA LEU A 874 0.23 -24.55 -65.45
C LEU A 874 -1.26 -24.31 -65.71
N THR A 875 -2.02 -25.38 -65.94
CA THR A 875 -3.49 -25.32 -66.01
C THR A 875 -4.09 -26.27 -64.98
N VAL A 876 -4.79 -25.72 -63.98
CA VAL A 876 -5.42 -26.48 -62.89
C VAL A 876 -6.93 -26.23 -62.95
N ASP A 877 -7.73 -27.30 -62.95
CA ASP A 877 -9.18 -27.23 -62.76
C ASP A 877 -9.50 -27.03 -61.26
N TRP A 878 -9.40 -25.77 -60.81
CA TRP A 878 -9.59 -25.38 -59.42
C TRP A 878 -10.95 -25.79 -58.83
N PRO A 879 -12.10 -25.54 -59.48
CA PRO A 879 -13.40 -25.93 -58.96
C PRO A 879 -13.53 -27.43 -58.69
N THR A 880 -12.90 -28.27 -59.53
CA THR A 880 -12.99 -29.73 -59.42
C THR A 880 -12.11 -30.28 -58.30
N HIS A 881 -10.87 -29.80 -58.17
CA HIS A 881 -9.90 -30.35 -57.21
C HIS A 881 -9.86 -29.61 -55.87
N PHE A 882 -10.25 -28.33 -55.85
CA PHE A 882 -10.14 -27.45 -54.68
C PHE A 882 -11.40 -26.57 -54.53
N PRO A 883 -12.56 -27.18 -54.19
CA PRO A 883 -13.79 -26.44 -54.00
C PRO A 883 -13.64 -25.41 -52.87
N ASP A 884 -14.21 -24.23 -53.08
CA ASP A 884 -14.21 -23.12 -52.10
C ASP A 884 -12.81 -22.60 -51.71
N ILE A 885 -11.82 -22.75 -52.60
CA ILE A 885 -10.49 -22.15 -52.48
C ILE A 885 -10.28 -21.13 -53.61
N THR A 886 -9.94 -19.90 -53.25
CA THR A 886 -9.47 -18.90 -54.22
C THR A 886 -8.07 -19.30 -54.71
N PRO A 887 -7.84 -19.43 -56.02
CA PRO A 887 -6.56 -19.88 -56.58
C PRO A 887 -5.35 -19.09 -56.02
N PRO A 888 -4.44 -19.72 -55.26
CA PRO A 888 -3.18 -19.11 -54.87
C PRO A 888 -2.23 -18.95 -56.06
N ARG A 889 -1.25 -18.05 -55.94
CA ARG A 889 -0.13 -18.00 -56.89
C ARG A 889 0.66 -19.30 -56.81
N LEU A 890 0.77 -20.02 -57.92
CA LEU A 890 1.44 -21.33 -57.98
C LEU A 890 2.96 -21.24 -58.00
N CYS A 891 3.50 -20.14 -58.51
CA CYS A 891 4.94 -19.90 -58.65
C CYS A 891 5.32 -18.58 -57.99
N PRO A 892 6.52 -18.51 -57.37
CA PRO A 892 7.01 -17.30 -56.74
C PRO A 892 7.28 -16.18 -57.76
#